data_AF-A0A321LEM6-F1
#
_entry.id   AF-A0A321LEM6-F1
#
_cell.length_a   1.000
_cell.length_b   1.000
_cell.length_c   1.000
_cell.angle_alpha   90.00
_cell.angle_beta   90.00
_cell.angle_gamma   90.00
#
_symmetry.space_group_name_H-M   'P 1'
#
loop_
_entity.id
_entity.type
_entity.pdbx_description
1 polymer ?
#
loop_
_entity_poly.entity_id
_entity_poly.type
_entity_poly.pdbx_seq_one_letter_code
_entity_poly.pdbx_strand_id
1 'polypeptide(L)'
;MFHHRSTELHYWNGSTEAPTRAKSQKPKAKNRELFHASSCSLFVLSTSCFVAGRFGGIMGGTRLSWLWGLFLFLPVFVLAQTGNNPSVYQIVESRMRFPLDPVTHLQLPLESHAEKPIAARIYLQVLKADDKLLRDTMAEVMIEPGPHTLDIPWPGVFSSQSLSDLYWYRLHYRVVPDGHELPAQEGIVQLSRIIPTVLRLQVSGFKHPQRGSTLPLRVHVDDPRTGKGQGGVQVEAEWQLEKNDKPLPVVQGRTNSRGNLILTMKVPGDIESEPTIETRARQGAWAESQSVGLELQERYSVSLSTDKPIYQPGQVLHMRALVLGGDNHARSGGTVTFIARGSEDDVFKKEAKTSEFGVAQVDWEIPQKIRMGEYSLRAEIASDYQAFAAIRISRYELPQFTVEASPDKPYYMPGEAARVQINASYLFGQPVKRGKVRILRSGTERWDPDKKDYEIEDQILQQGELDSSGKFTAGIDLKKDFEQLGDRDYLRYQDVRFAAYVTDLSTNRTEQRHFTLRTTKERIHLYVLNRYEDSAGPLDLFITTAFPDGTPASVDVKISAVQPEPLDGLPQTGPSRQEIGHIHTNKYGVGHFRSSFPVSSHNGSQYSDTELFLEASDRHGNRGVHSEHMWRRGEEYLHITALKTLLREGESVNAELESSEAEPEIYVDVLGGGKLLGTQRIQLHQGRGHVEIHWQEEFRNSILLVAYKLDFASERSTAATAQVLFPELQDLDPGVRLQQATYKPGESALATFHVRSPEGKEVRSALGIVIYDQAVAERVRSDHEFGRYGFYYNDLRWDGYNHIAGIGYRDLLNRQLTGPVPPDLELLAQAVLAPGWNGQNFDLFLESESAFDQSPSQVFQSQISRKLEQLENLLKFNYSSSFAYPKELAELRRMLSASGINFDELRDPWGVPYRASFSTRGTYDVMELISNGPDKLPNTADDFTALTIQQPYFGFIGHKIDEAAREYANEGNTFAISKLLPGFCRKRELT
;
A
#
# COMPACT_ATOMS: atom_id res chain seq x y z
N MET A 1 5.30 7.54 -27.44
CA MET A 1 4.92 6.62 -26.35
C MET A 1 5.95 6.72 -25.25
N PHE A 2 5.51 6.77 -24.00
CA PHE A 2 6.04 5.95 -22.89
C PHE A 2 4.84 5.71 -21.95
N HIS A 3 4.82 4.58 -21.23
CA HIS A 3 3.73 4.30 -20.30
C HIS A 3 3.97 4.97 -18.95
N HIS A 4 3.40 6.17 -18.77
CA HIS A 4 2.89 6.60 -17.48
C HIS A 4 1.36 6.61 -17.57
N ARG A 5 0.69 5.68 -16.89
CA ARG A 5 -0.72 5.82 -16.53
C ARG A 5 -0.79 6.49 -15.16
N SER A 6 -0.86 7.82 -15.14
CA SER A 6 -1.32 8.56 -13.97
C SER A 6 -2.85 8.55 -13.99
N THR A 7 -3.46 7.66 -13.20
CA THR A 7 -4.92 7.44 -13.20
C THR A 7 -5.64 8.50 -12.36
N GLU A 8 -5.69 9.75 -12.84
CA GLU A 8 -6.47 10.80 -12.19
C GLU A 8 -7.98 10.59 -12.44
N LEU A 9 -8.70 10.17 -11.39
CA LEU A 9 -10.16 10.10 -11.38
C LEU A 9 -10.76 11.51 -11.26
N HIS A 10 -11.29 12.04 -12.36
CA HIS A 10 -12.04 13.30 -12.37
C HIS A 10 -13.39 13.18 -11.64
N TYR A 11 -13.41 13.40 -10.33
CA TYR A 11 -14.65 13.73 -9.61
C TYR A 11 -15.13 15.14 -9.98
N TRP A 12 -16.14 15.21 -10.85
CA TRP A 12 -16.93 16.43 -11.04
C TRP A 12 -17.92 16.59 -9.89
N ASN A 13 -17.72 17.62 -9.06
CA ASN A 13 -18.78 18.13 -8.19
C ASN A 13 -18.60 19.65 -8.03
N GLY A 14 -19.56 20.43 -8.50
CA GLY A 14 -19.40 21.88 -8.65
C GLY A 14 -20.29 22.69 -7.72
N SER A 15 -19.70 23.54 -6.87
CA SER A 15 -20.20 24.89 -6.54
C SER A 15 -19.38 25.54 -5.41
N THR A 16 -18.82 26.72 -5.66
CA THR A 16 -18.88 27.93 -4.81
C THR A 16 -18.03 29.06 -5.43
N GLU A 17 -18.27 30.30 -5.02
CA GLU A 17 -17.73 31.50 -5.66
C GLU A 17 -16.40 31.99 -5.03
N ALA A 18 -15.58 32.67 -5.84
CA ALA A 18 -14.38 33.40 -5.42
C ALA A 18 -14.75 34.86 -4.98
N PRO A 19 -13.86 35.75 -4.46
CA PRO A 19 -12.37 35.75 -4.48
C PRO A 19 -11.73 36.12 -3.10
N THR A 20 -10.46 36.53 -2.87
CA THR A 20 -9.38 37.12 -3.70
C THR A 20 -7.97 36.98 -3.06
N ARG A 21 -6.91 37.02 -3.91
CA ARG A 21 -5.46 37.44 -3.76
C ARG A 21 -4.86 37.90 -2.39
N ALA A 22 -3.52 37.89 -2.15
CA ALA A 22 -2.32 37.21 -2.70
C ALA A 22 -0.98 37.73 -2.09
N LYS A 23 0.09 36.90 -2.04
CA LYS A 23 1.57 37.22 -2.01
C LYS A 23 2.17 38.00 -0.78
N SER A 24 3.43 37.81 -0.32
CA SER A 24 4.49 36.78 -0.58
C SER A 24 5.83 36.96 0.21
N GLN A 25 6.37 35.86 0.77
CA GLN A 25 7.80 35.49 1.01
C GLN A 25 8.81 36.40 1.79
N LYS A 26 9.55 35.78 2.76
CA LYS A 26 11.00 35.77 3.22
C LYS A 26 11.99 36.95 2.86
N PRO A 27 13.34 36.95 3.15
CA PRO A 27 14.27 36.04 3.88
C PRO A 27 15.32 36.67 4.88
N LYS A 28 16.09 35.81 5.59
CA LYS A 28 17.52 35.88 6.11
C LYS A 28 18.03 37.14 6.90
N ALA A 29 18.48 37.06 8.17
CA ALA A 29 19.73 36.51 8.78
C ALA A 29 20.92 37.50 8.92
N LYS A 30 21.56 37.69 10.10
CA LYS A 30 22.83 37.04 10.56
C LYS A 30 23.28 37.53 11.98
N ASN A 31 23.96 36.63 12.74
CA ASN A 31 25.16 36.75 13.63
C ASN A 31 25.33 37.96 14.64
N ARG A 32 26.15 37.96 15.71
CA ARG A 32 27.33 37.15 16.12
C ARG A 32 27.74 37.34 17.62
N GLU A 33 28.34 36.30 18.25
CA GLU A 33 29.41 36.36 19.32
C GLU A 33 29.11 36.99 20.74
N LEU A 34 29.81 36.71 21.87
CA LEU A 34 31.13 36.06 22.17
C LEU A 34 31.27 35.48 23.64
N PHE A 35 32.24 34.57 23.86
CA PHE A 35 33.08 34.25 25.06
C PHE A 35 32.68 33.39 26.33
N HIS A 36 33.50 32.32 26.53
CA HIS A 36 34.18 31.79 27.76
C HIS A 36 33.42 31.23 29.00
N ALA A 37 33.94 30.25 29.79
CA ALA A 37 35.13 29.37 29.69
C ALA A 37 35.11 28.13 30.66
N SER A 38 35.77 27.03 30.26
CA SER A 38 36.57 25.96 30.98
C SER A 38 36.13 25.39 32.38
N SER A 39 36.47 24.16 32.84
CA SER A 39 37.53 23.16 32.50
C SER A 39 37.18 21.69 32.91
N CYS A 40 37.83 20.71 32.23
CA CYS A 40 38.37 19.37 32.60
C CYS A 40 38.29 18.82 34.06
N SER A 41 38.40 17.50 34.39
CA SER A 41 38.45 16.17 33.69
C SER A 41 38.26 15.02 34.74
N LEU A 42 38.04 13.70 34.51
CA LEU A 42 38.16 12.67 33.43
C LEU A 42 39.33 11.65 33.63
N PHE A 43 39.09 10.36 33.30
CA PHE A 43 39.95 9.12 33.22
C PHE A 43 39.91 8.06 34.38
N VAL A 44 40.09 6.71 34.21
CA VAL A 44 39.63 5.65 33.22
C VAL A 44 40.34 4.26 33.46
N LEU A 45 39.86 3.14 32.83
CA LEU A 45 40.40 1.74 32.75
C LEU A 45 40.27 0.82 34.01
N SER A 46 40.21 -0.54 33.96
CA SER A 46 39.84 -1.54 32.90
C SER A 46 39.85 -3.02 33.40
N THR A 47 39.16 -3.95 32.70
CA THR A 47 39.46 -5.41 32.50
C THR A 47 39.59 -6.38 33.72
N SER A 48 39.33 -7.70 33.70
CA SER A 48 38.62 -8.64 32.78
C SER A 48 38.49 -10.07 33.39
N CYS A 49 37.56 -10.89 32.85
CA CYS A 49 37.66 -12.35 32.59
C CYS A 49 37.37 -13.48 33.65
N PHE A 50 36.70 -14.54 33.13
CA PHE A 50 36.61 -15.97 33.57
C PHE A 50 35.94 -16.35 34.92
N VAL A 51 35.41 -17.59 35.15
CA VAL A 51 34.50 -18.48 34.37
C VAL A 51 34.10 -19.73 35.21
N ALA A 52 32.88 -20.27 34.98
CA ALA A 52 32.36 -21.61 35.36
C ALA A 52 32.19 -22.04 36.84
N GLY A 53 31.14 -22.85 37.08
CA GLY A 53 30.85 -23.57 38.33
C GLY A 53 29.39 -24.05 38.41
N ARG A 54 29.13 -25.37 38.49
CA ARG A 54 27.77 -25.97 38.48
C ARG A 54 27.73 -27.20 39.41
N PHE A 55 26.53 -27.58 39.87
CA PHE A 55 26.23 -28.64 40.87
C PHE A 55 26.69 -28.32 42.32
N GLY A 56 26.08 -28.85 43.38
CA GLY A 56 24.76 -29.50 43.47
C GLY A 56 24.63 -30.66 44.48
N GLY A 57 23.82 -30.47 45.54
CA GLY A 57 23.05 -31.56 46.17
C GLY A 57 23.32 -31.96 47.64
N ILE A 58 22.22 -32.37 48.29
CA ILE A 58 22.08 -33.44 49.31
C ILE A 58 22.33 -33.13 50.81
N MET A 59 21.20 -33.10 51.55
CA MET A 59 20.87 -33.63 52.89
C MET A 59 21.83 -33.51 54.10
N GLY A 60 21.26 -33.11 55.25
CA GLY A 60 21.82 -33.33 56.59
C GLY A 60 21.17 -32.45 57.66
N GLY A 61 20.08 -32.90 58.30
CA GLY A 61 19.29 -32.07 59.22
C GLY A 61 19.44 -32.41 60.70
N THR A 62 19.34 -31.40 61.57
CA THR A 62 19.04 -31.56 63.00
C THR A 62 18.19 -30.39 63.52
N ARG A 63 17.65 -30.51 64.74
CA ARG A 63 16.50 -29.70 65.23
C ARG A 63 16.88 -28.42 66.01
N LEU A 64 15.87 -27.54 66.03
CA LEU A 64 15.51 -26.53 67.05
C LEU A 64 16.15 -25.13 67.01
N SER A 65 15.34 -24.21 66.45
CA SER A 65 14.95 -22.91 67.03
C SER A 65 16.02 -21.83 67.30
N TRP A 66 15.87 -20.69 66.61
CA TRP A 66 15.33 -19.43 67.16
C TRP A 66 15.01 -18.44 66.02
N LEU A 67 14.12 -17.47 66.28
CA LEU A 67 13.88 -16.20 65.54
C LEU A 67 13.70 -16.25 64.00
N TRP A 68 12.45 -16.12 63.54
CA TRP A 68 12.13 -15.62 62.19
C TRP A 68 12.08 -14.09 62.18
N GLY A 69 12.88 -13.45 61.33
CA GLY A 69 12.81 -12.01 61.03
C GLY A 69 12.31 -11.78 59.60
N LEU A 70 11.00 -11.72 59.41
CA LEU A 70 10.39 -11.60 58.08
C LEU A 70 10.25 -10.12 57.68
N PHE A 71 11.15 -9.63 56.82
CA PHE A 71 11.07 -8.27 56.26
C PHE A 71 9.97 -8.20 55.20
N LEU A 72 8.75 -7.86 55.62
CA LEU A 72 7.65 -7.49 54.72
C LEU A 72 7.85 -6.05 54.24
N PHE A 73 8.04 -5.87 52.93
CA PHE A 73 7.93 -4.57 52.28
C PHE A 73 6.48 -4.11 52.26
N LEU A 74 6.10 -3.26 53.20
CA LEU A 74 4.83 -2.52 53.17
C LEU A 74 4.97 -1.27 52.28
N PRO A 75 4.14 -1.09 51.23
CA PRO A 75 4.04 0.19 50.55
C PRO A 75 3.39 1.22 51.49
N VAL A 76 4.04 2.37 51.67
CA VAL A 76 3.55 3.43 52.56
C VAL A 76 2.41 4.20 51.87
N PHE A 77 1.17 3.79 52.13
CA PHE A 77 0.00 4.58 51.78
C PHE A 77 -0.08 5.81 52.69
N VAL A 78 0.14 6.99 52.11
CA VAL A 78 -0.09 8.27 52.81
C VAL A 78 -1.58 8.58 52.79
N LEU A 79 -2.28 8.16 53.85
CA LEU A 79 -3.67 8.54 54.09
C LEU A 79 -3.74 10.02 54.52
N ALA A 80 -4.19 10.88 53.62
CA ALA A 80 -4.66 12.21 53.99
C ALA A 80 -5.94 12.08 54.83
N GLN A 81 -5.90 12.53 56.08
CA GLN A 81 -7.05 12.43 56.99
C GLN A 81 -8.13 13.47 56.65
N THR A 82 -9.15 13.04 55.90
CA THR A 82 -10.51 13.58 56.04
C THR A 82 -11.34 12.61 56.89
N GLY A 83 -12.20 13.18 57.75
CA GLY A 83 -12.91 12.40 58.77
C GLY A 83 -14.10 11.62 58.25
N ASN A 84 -13.87 10.45 57.65
CA ASN A 84 -14.93 9.47 57.38
C ASN A 84 -15.12 8.53 58.57
N ASN A 85 -16.32 8.53 59.17
CA ASN A 85 -16.84 7.33 59.80
C ASN A 85 -17.00 6.24 58.72
N PRO A 86 -16.77 4.94 59.04
CA PRO A 86 -17.12 3.87 58.12
C PRO A 86 -18.63 3.93 57.83
N SER A 87 -19.01 3.87 56.56
CA SER A 87 -20.41 3.87 56.17
C SER A 87 -21.09 2.59 56.68
N VAL A 88 -22.28 2.73 57.28
CA VAL A 88 -23.02 1.62 57.92
C VAL A 88 -23.28 0.44 56.97
N TYR A 89 -23.34 0.72 55.67
CA TYR A 89 -23.25 -0.25 54.58
C TYR A 89 -22.37 0.32 53.46
N GLN A 90 -21.86 -0.52 52.56
CA GLN A 90 -21.08 -0.11 51.39
C GLN A 90 -21.30 -1.03 50.19
N ILE A 91 -21.64 -0.46 49.03
CA ILE A 91 -21.68 -1.17 47.74
C ILE A 91 -20.25 -1.43 47.21
N VAL A 92 -19.98 -2.64 46.72
CA VAL A 92 -18.65 -3.06 46.24
C VAL A 92 -18.64 -3.21 44.71
N GLU A 93 -18.60 -2.08 44.00
CA GLU A 93 -18.70 -2.00 42.52
C GLU A 93 -17.81 -3.01 41.77
N SER A 94 -16.56 -3.22 42.21
CA SER A 94 -15.60 -4.14 41.55
C SER A 94 -16.06 -5.60 41.51
N ARG A 95 -16.96 -6.01 42.39
CA ARG A 95 -17.56 -7.35 42.43
C ARG A 95 -18.93 -7.43 41.73
N MET A 96 -19.55 -6.31 41.33
CA MET A 96 -20.85 -6.32 40.63
C MET A 96 -20.80 -7.20 39.39
N ARG A 97 -21.88 -7.95 39.14
CA ARG A 97 -22.04 -8.68 37.87
C ARG A 97 -23.44 -8.45 37.31
N PHE A 98 -23.57 -8.51 35.99
CA PHE A 98 -24.85 -8.38 35.30
C PHE A 98 -25.01 -9.52 34.29
N PRO A 99 -25.25 -10.77 34.74
CA PRO A 99 -25.45 -11.90 33.84
C PRO A 99 -26.70 -11.69 32.99
N LEU A 100 -26.58 -11.97 31.69
CA LEU A 100 -27.65 -11.82 30.71
C LEU A 100 -28.41 -13.14 30.50
N ASP A 101 -27.67 -14.25 30.43
CA ASP A 101 -28.20 -15.60 30.19
C ASP A 101 -28.12 -16.47 31.47
N PRO A 102 -29.10 -17.37 31.73
CA PRO A 102 -30.34 -17.56 30.98
C PRO A 102 -31.45 -16.54 31.35
N VAL A 103 -31.22 -15.71 32.36
CA VAL A 103 -32.16 -14.66 32.83
C VAL A 103 -31.35 -13.44 33.25
N THR A 104 -31.69 -12.27 32.69
CA THR A 104 -31.02 -11.01 33.01
C THR A 104 -31.23 -10.60 34.47
N HIS A 105 -30.15 -10.36 35.22
CA HIS A 105 -30.21 -9.84 36.59
C HIS A 105 -28.95 -9.04 36.95
N LEU A 106 -29.07 -8.17 37.95
CA LEU A 106 -27.93 -7.52 38.61
C LEU A 106 -27.58 -8.31 39.87
N GLN A 107 -26.33 -8.74 39.97
CA GLN A 107 -25.72 -9.20 41.22
C GLN A 107 -25.05 -7.99 41.87
N LEU A 108 -25.65 -7.48 42.95
CA LEU A 108 -25.20 -6.31 43.69
C LEU A 108 -24.54 -6.72 45.02
N PRO A 109 -23.21 -6.88 45.06
CA PRO A 109 -22.48 -7.20 46.28
C PRO A 109 -22.30 -5.96 47.16
N LEU A 110 -22.54 -6.12 48.45
CA LEU A 110 -22.38 -5.07 49.44
C LEU A 110 -21.89 -5.64 50.77
N GLU A 111 -21.38 -4.77 51.63
CA GLU A 111 -20.96 -5.09 52.98
C GLU A 111 -21.70 -4.21 53.99
N SER A 112 -22.32 -4.82 55.01
CA SER A 112 -23.04 -4.10 56.07
C SER A 112 -22.34 -4.26 57.41
N HIS A 113 -22.18 -3.16 58.14
CA HIS A 113 -21.65 -3.11 59.50
C HIS A 113 -22.77 -2.88 60.54
N ALA A 114 -24.04 -2.90 60.13
CA ALA A 114 -25.18 -2.79 61.04
C ALA A 114 -25.41 -4.08 61.85
N GLU A 115 -25.80 -3.95 63.11
CA GLU A 115 -26.17 -5.08 63.98
C GLU A 115 -27.51 -5.75 63.58
N LYS A 116 -28.28 -5.12 62.69
CA LYS A 116 -29.64 -5.55 62.28
C LYS A 116 -29.83 -5.35 60.78
N PRO A 117 -30.71 -6.14 60.13
CA PRO A 117 -31.05 -5.94 58.74
C PRO A 117 -31.66 -4.56 58.49
N ILE A 118 -31.22 -3.89 57.42
CA ILE A 118 -31.73 -2.58 56.98
C ILE A 118 -32.67 -2.81 55.80
N ALA A 119 -33.94 -2.43 55.92
CA ALA A 119 -34.83 -2.36 54.75
C ALA A 119 -34.33 -1.23 53.82
N ALA A 120 -34.34 -1.45 52.51
CA ALA A 120 -33.90 -0.46 51.54
C ALA A 120 -34.62 -0.58 50.19
N ARG A 121 -34.71 0.56 49.50
CA ARG A 121 -35.18 0.66 48.12
C ARG A 121 -34.02 0.94 47.18
N ILE A 122 -33.81 0.04 46.22
CA ILE A 122 -32.77 0.13 45.21
C ILE A 122 -33.40 0.56 43.90
N TYR A 123 -33.00 1.72 43.40
CA TYR A 123 -33.35 2.23 42.08
C TYR A 123 -32.22 1.91 41.11
N LEU A 124 -32.54 1.34 39.96
CA LEU A 124 -31.60 0.98 38.90
C LEU A 124 -32.03 1.62 37.58
N GLN A 125 -31.10 2.21 36.84
CA GLN A 125 -31.34 2.91 35.58
C GLN A 125 -30.24 2.57 34.58
N VAL A 126 -30.60 2.03 33.42
CA VAL A 126 -29.66 1.87 32.29
C VAL A 126 -29.74 3.11 31.41
N LEU A 127 -28.61 3.80 31.26
CA LEU A 127 -28.45 5.04 30.51
C LEU A 127 -27.61 4.81 29.26
N LYS A 128 -27.96 5.46 28.15
CA LYS A 128 -27.14 5.56 26.94
C LYS A 128 -26.00 6.58 27.13
N ALA A 129 -25.11 6.71 26.13
CA ALA A 129 -23.98 7.64 26.18
C ALA A 129 -24.38 9.12 26.34
N ASP A 130 -25.54 9.51 25.82
CA ASP A 130 -26.08 10.88 25.84
C ASP A 130 -26.93 11.22 27.09
N ASP A 131 -26.87 10.37 28.12
CA ASP A 131 -27.72 10.33 29.32
C ASP A 131 -29.20 9.99 29.07
N LYS A 132 -29.62 9.56 27.87
CA LYS A 132 -31.00 9.06 27.69
C LYS A 132 -31.23 7.77 28.48
N LEU A 133 -32.26 7.78 29.33
CA LEU A 133 -32.75 6.58 30.00
C LEU A 133 -33.27 5.57 28.97
N LEU A 134 -32.69 4.37 28.98
CA LEU A 134 -33.19 3.22 28.22
C LEU A 134 -34.34 2.55 28.97
N ARG A 135 -34.13 2.26 30.26
CA ARG A 135 -35.06 1.58 31.15
C ARG A 135 -34.63 1.72 32.60
N ASP A 136 -35.60 1.73 33.51
CA ASP A 136 -35.42 1.70 34.95
C ASP A 136 -36.13 0.51 35.62
N THR A 137 -35.76 0.25 36.88
CA THR A 137 -36.49 -0.65 37.78
C THR A 137 -36.23 -0.26 39.24
N MET A 138 -37.07 -0.78 40.14
CA MET A 138 -36.97 -0.58 41.58
C MET A 138 -37.17 -1.92 42.29
N ALA A 139 -36.30 -2.23 43.25
CA ALA A 139 -36.44 -3.38 44.14
C ALA A 139 -36.47 -2.94 45.61
N GLU A 140 -37.38 -3.54 46.39
CA GLU A 140 -37.37 -3.49 47.85
C GLU A 140 -36.58 -4.70 48.37
N VAL A 141 -35.62 -4.45 49.26
CA VAL A 141 -34.67 -5.47 49.74
C VAL A 141 -34.43 -5.36 51.24
N MET A 142 -33.96 -6.46 51.84
CA MET A 142 -33.36 -6.45 53.17
C MET A 142 -31.83 -6.55 53.01
N ILE A 143 -31.12 -5.57 53.55
CA ILE A 143 -29.67 -5.51 53.61
C ILE A 143 -29.23 -6.18 54.92
N GLU A 144 -28.80 -7.44 54.83
CA GLU A 144 -28.37 -8.25 55.98
C GLU A 144 -27.02 -7.79 56.58
N PRO A 145 -26.75 -8.02 57.87
CA PRO A 145 -25.44 -7.80 58.48
C PRO A 145 -24.31 -8.59 57.78
N GLY A 146 -23.15 -7.95 57.59
CA GLY A 146 -21.97 -8.55 56.96
C GLY A 146 -21.96 -8.49 55.42
N PRO A 147 -21.00 -9.18 54.77
CA PRO A 147 -20.85 -9.19 53.32
C PRO A 147 -21.87 -10.14 52.66
N HIS A 148 -22.67 -9.63 51.73
CA HIS A 148 -23.63 -10.41 50.95
C HIS A 148 -23.79 -9.87 49.53
N THR A 149 -24.59 -10.56 48.72
CA THR A 149 -24.93 -10.15 47.34
C THR A 149 -26.44 -10.21 47.17
N LEU A 150 -27.01 -9.16 46.60
CA LEU A 150 -28.42 -9.10 46.23
C LEU A 150 -28.58 -9.40 44.74
N ASP A 151 -29.27 -10.49 44.42
CA ASP A 151 -29.65 -10.83 43.04
C ASP A 151 -30.98 -10.13 42.69
N ILE A 152 -30.91 -9.09 41.85
CA ILE A 152 -32.04 -8.23 41.49
C ILE A 152 -32.44 -8.54 40.03
N PRO A 153 -33.60 -9.16 39.76
CA PRO A 153 -34.05 -9.48 38.41
C PRO A 153 -34.21 -8.21 37.55
N TRP A 154 -33.70 -8.23 36.32
CA TRP A 154 -33.88 -7.13 35.38
C TRP A 154 -35.16 -7.34 34.55
N PRO A 155 -36.09 -6.38 34.51
CA PRO A 155 -37.37 -6.58 33.83
C PRO A 155 -37.21 -6.53 32.30
N GLY A 156 -37.29 -7.70 31.66
CA GLY A 156 -37.40 -7.83 30.20
C GLY A 156 -36.08 -7.79 29.43
N VAL A 157 -36.18 -8.01 28.12
CA VAL A 157 -35.03 -8.13 27.20
C VAL A 157 -34.59 -6.74 26.71
N PHE A 158 -33.31 -6.59 26.37
CA PHE A 158 -32.81 -5.46 25.60
C PHE A 158 -33.32 -5.51 24.15
N SER A 159 -33.29 -4.38 23.44
CA SER A 159 -33.80 -4.28 22.06
C SER A 159 -32.84 -4.84 21.00
N SER A 160 -31.62 -5.22 21.38
CA SER A 160 -30.61 -5.83 20.53
C SER A 160 -30.17 -7.17 21.10
N GLN A 161 -29.59 -8.01 20.23
CA GLN A 161 -28.95 -9.28 20.56
C GLN A 161 -27.41 -9.21 20.41
N SER A 162 -26.85 -8.03 20.12
CA SER A 162 -25.42 -7.75 20.22
C SER A 162 -25.07 -7.22 21.62
N LEU A 163 -23.91 -7.63 22.13
CA LEU A 163 -23.24 -7.13 23.32
C LEU A 163 -22.50 -5.82 23.04
N SER A 164 -22.04 -5.60 21.79
CA SER A 164 -21.48 -4.32 21.34
C SER A 164 -22.48 -3.17 21.55
N ASP A 165 -23.76 -3.37 21.22
CA ASP A 165 -24.83 -2.37 21.44
C ASP A 165 -25.02 -2.00 22.93
N LEU A 166 -24.65 -2.90 23.84
CA LEU A 166 -24.69 -2.67 25.29
C LEU A 166 -23.37 -2.09 25.82
N TYR A 167 -22.29 -2.08 25.02
CA TYR A 167 -20.94 -1.80 25.50
C TYR A 167 -20.82 -0.42 26.15
N TRP A 168 -21.39 0.59 25.50
CA TRP A 168 -21.35 1.99 25.95
C TRP A 168 -22.48 2.38 26.92
N TYR A 169 -23.37 1.45 27.28
CA TYR A 169 -24.43 1.75 28.24
C TYR A 169 -23.89 1.74 29.68
N ARG A 170 -24.46 2.58 30.53
CA ARG A 170 -24.08 2.71 31.94
C ARG A 170 -25.24 2.31 32.84
N LEU A 171 -24.97 1.54 33.88
CA LEU A 171 -25.90 1.27 34.96
C LEU A 171 -25.68 2.31 36.06
N HIS A 172 -26.63 3.25 36.19
CA HIS A 172 -26.75 4.11 37.36
C HIS A 172 -27.57 3.37 38.43
N TYR A 173 -27.10 3.36 39.67
CA TYR A 173 -27.78 2.76 40.82
C TYR A 173 -27.89 3.77 41.96
N ARG A 174 -28.96 3.67 42.74
CA ARG A 174 -29.17 4.45 43.97
C ARG A 174 -29.88 3.61 45.03
N VAL A 175 -29.19 3.33 46.12
CA VAL A 175 -29.68 2.59 47.28
C VAL A 175 -30.14 3.58 48.34
N VAL A 176 -31.42 3.53 48.71
CA VAL A 176 -32.04 4.39 49.72
C VAL A 176 -32.46 3.52 50.90
N PRO A 177 -31.74 3.53 52.03
CA PRO A 177 -32.12 2.79 53.24
C PRO A 177 -33.32 3.44 53.94
N ASP A 178 -34.16 2.62 54.56
CA ASP A 178 -35.32 3.07 55.34
C ASP A 178 -34.90 3.52 56.75
N GLY A 179 -34.38 4.74 56.84
CA GLY A 179 -34.07 5.41 58.10
C GLY A 179 -33.55 6.83 57.88
N HIS A 180 -34.07 7.81 58.62
CA HIS A 180 -33.84 9.25 58.37
C HIS A 180 -32.38 9.72 58.55
N GLU A 181 -31.50 8.92 59.14
CA GLU A 181 -30.10 9.28 59.45
C GLU A 181 -29.07 8.53 58.59
N LEU A 182 -29.49 7.56 57.75
CA LEU A 182 -28.58 6.81 56.89
C LEU A 182 -28.47 7.45 55.50
N PRO A 183 -27.26 7.76 55.00
CA PRO A 183 -27.10 8.32 53.67
C PRO A 183 -27.47 7.28 52.60
N ALA A 184 -28.07 7.76 51.51
CA ALA A 184 -28.21 6.97 50.29
C ALA A 184 -26.84 6.80 49.61
N GLN A 185 -26.60 5.64 49.02
CA GLN A 185 -25.42 5.40 48.17
C GLN A 185 -25.83 5.34 46.71
N GLU A 186 -25.21 6.17 45.89
CA GLU A 186 -25.40 6.19 44.45
C GLU A 186 -24.07 6.07 43.72
N GLY A 187 -24.14 5.54 42.51
CA GLY A 187 -22.97 5.31 41.66
C GLY A 187 -23.41 4.95 40.25
N ILE A 188 -22.46 5.00 39.32
CA ILE A 188 -22.69 4.68 37.92
C ILE A 188 -21.52 3.87 37.39
N VAL A 189 -21.81 2.72 36.78
CA VAL A 189 -20.80 1.77 36.29
C VAL A 189 -21.04 1.46 34.82
N GLN A 190 -19.97 1.18 34.09
CA GLN A 190 -20.06 0.77 32.69
C GLN A 190 -20.65 -0.66 32.61
N LEU A 191 -21.75 -0.84 31.86
CA LEU A 191 -22.54 -2.08 31.87
C LEU A 191 -21.70 -3.28 31.40
N SER A 192 -20.87 -3.08 30.39
CA SER A 192 -19.92 -4.08 29.88
C SER A 192 -18.82 -4.51 30.84
N ARG A 193 -18.48 -3.70 31.86
CA ARG A 193 -17.51 -4.07 32.89
C ARG A 193 -18.11 -5.02 33.94
N ILE A 194 -19.44 -5.05 34.05
CA ILE A 194 -20.17 -5.94 34.98
C ILE A 194 -20.83 -7.12 34.26
N ILE A 195 -21.15 -7.04 32.96
CA ILE A 195 -21.53 -8.23 32.17
C ILE A 195 -20.39 -9.27 32.27
N PRO A 196 -20.64 -10.53 32.68
CA PRO A 196 -19.56 -11.50 32.91
C PRO A 196 -18.73 -11.80 31.67
N THR A 197 -19.40 -12.08 30.54
CA THR A 197 -18.76 -12.46 29.27
C THR A 197 -19.16 -11.45 28.19
N VAL A 198 -18.17 -10.85 27.54
CA VAL A 198 -18.34 -9.92 26.42
C VAL A 198 -17.59 -10.51 25.24
N LEU A 199 -18.18 -10.54 24.06
CA LEU A 199 -17.54 -11.02 22.83
C LEU A 199 -17.18 -9.83 21.95
N ARG A 200 -15.97 -9.83 21.39
CA ARG A 200 -15.64 -9.10 20.16
C ARG A 200 -15.34 -10.12 19.06
N LEU A 201 -15.80 -9.87 17.84
CA LEU A 201 -15.56 -10.69 16.66
C LEU A 201 -14.67 -9.92 15.70
N GLN A 202 -13.55 -10.52 15.30
CA GLN A 202 -12.57 -9.92 14.40
C GLN A 202 -12.30 -10.88 13.24
N VAL A 203 -12.27 -10.37 12.01
CA VAL A 203 -12.29 -11.21 10.79
C VAL A 203 -11.27 -10.71 9.78
N SER A 204 -10.50 -11.61 9.18
CA SER A 204 -9.49 -11.25 8.18
C SER A 204 -9.38 -12.24 7.04
N GLY A 205 -8.91 -11.77 5.89
CA GLY A 205 -8.81 -12.56 4.66
C GLY A 205 -8.37 -11.73 3.46
N PHE A 206 -8.33 -12.38 2.30
CA PHE A 206 -7.95 -11.76 1.03
C PHE A 206 -9.06 -10.85 0.53
N LYS A 207 -8.75 -9.57 0.30
CA LYS A 207 -9.67 -8.58 -0.27
C LYS A 207 -9.96 -8.81 -1.76
N HIS A 208 -8.95 -9.31 -2.48
CA HIS A 208 -8.99 -9.57 -3.93
C HIS A 208 -8.88 -11.06 -4.31
N PRO A 209 -9.80 -11.95 -3.87
CA PRO A 209 -9.73 -13.35 -4.23
C PRO A 209 -10.19 -13.60 -5.66
N GLN A 210 -9.62 -14.64 -6.28
CA GLN A 210 -9.91 -15.05 -7.65
C GLN A 210 -11.29 -15.71 -7.74
N ARG A 211 -12.05 -15.45 -8.81
CA ARG A 211 -13.37 -16.09 -9.02
C ARG A 211 -13.20 -17.60 -9.21
N GLY A 212 -13.98 -18.41 -8.47
CA GLY A 212 -13.85 -19.88 -8.42
C GLY A 212 -12.85 -20.44 -7.40
N SER A 213 -12.08 -19.58 -6.70
CA SER A 213 -11.04 -19.96 -5.72
C SER A 213 -11.59 -20.50 -4.39
N THR A 214 -10.66 -20.84 -3.48
CA THR A 214 -10.97 -21.00 -2.04
C THR A 214 -10.41 -19.82 -1.26
N LEU A 215 -11.30 -19.08 -0.58
CA LEU A 215 -10.95 -18.00 0.35
C LEU A 215 -10.85 -18.57 1.77
N PRO A 216 -9.66 -18.57 2.41
CA PRO A 216 -9.56 -18.81 3.84
C PRO A 216 -9.95 -17.54 4.61
N LEU A 217 -11.06 -17.62 5.34
CA LEU A 217 -11.50 -16.56 6.24
C LEU A 217 -10.99 -16.89 7.65
N ARG A 218 -10.23 -15.98 8.26
CA ARG A 218 -9.73 -16.12 9.64
C ARG A 218 -10.61 -15.35 10.59
N VAL A 219 -10.90 -15.99 11.72
CA VAL A 219 -11.74 -15.43 12.77
C VAL A 219 -10.99 -15.50 14.09
N HIS A 220 -10.92 -14.36 14.78
CA HIS A 220 -10.58 -14.26 16.19
C HIS A 220 -11.83 -13.83 16.97
N VAL A 221 -12.01 -14.40 18.16
CA VAL A 221 -13.04 -13.98 19.11
C VAL A 221 -12.41 -13.86 20.48
N ASP A 222 -12.46 -12.68 21.08
CA ASP A 222 -11.85 -12.38 22.38
C ASP A 222 -12.80 -11.70 23.37
N ASP A 223 -12.34 -11.57 24.61
CA ASP A 223 -12.90 -10.61 25.56
C ASP A 223 -12.16 -9.27 25.39
N PRO A 224 -12.81 -8.25 24.77
CA PRO A 224 -12.15 -6.99 24.38
C PRO A 224 -11.60 -6.20 25.56
N ARG A 225 -12.03 -6.50 26.79
CA ARG A 225 -11.54 -5.87 28.03
C ARG A 225 -10.17 -6.42 28.48
N THR A 226 -9.71 -7.51 27.86
CA THR A 226 -8.51 -8.25 28.28
C THR A 226 -7.64 -8.78 27.13
N GLY A 227 -8.09 -8.70 25.87
CA GLY A 227 -7.41 -9.30 24.71
C GLY A 227 -7.41 -10.83 24.74
N LYS A 228 -8.19 -11.47 25.61
CA LYS A 228 -8.12 -12.91 25.85
C LYS A 228 -9.11 -13.65 24.96
N GLY A 229 -8.57 -14.34 23.95
CA GLY A 229 -9.33 -15.19 23.05
C GLY A 229 -10.21 -16.24 23.74
N GLN A 230 -11.44 -16.42 23.25
CA GLN A 230 -12.50 -17.23 23.83
C GLN A 230 -12.77 -18.49 23.01
N GLY A 231 -12.53 -19.67 23.61
CA GLY A 231 -12.72 -20.96 22.95
C GLY A 231 -14.12 -21.55 23.07
N GLY A 232 -14.52 -22.30 22.05
CA GLY A 232 -15.82 -22.99 21.97
C GLY A 232 -16.97 -22.14 21.45
N VAL A 233 -16.73 -20.88 21.10
CA VAL A 233 -17.73 -19.98 20.49
C VAL A 233 -18.10 -20.52 19.11
N GLN A 234 -19.39 -20.60 18.81
CA GLN A 234 -19.89 -21.03 17.51
C GLN A 234 -19.76 -19.87 16.53
N VAL A 235 -19.21 -20.10 15.34
CA VAL A 235 -19.10 -19.09 14.28
C VAL A 235 -19.71 -19.62 12.99
N GLU A 236 -20.52 -18.79 12.35
CA GLU A 236 -21.14 -18.96 11.04
C GLU A 236 -20.56 -17.91 10.08
N ALA A 237 -20.37 -18.25 8.80
CA ALA A 237 -20.04 -17.29 7.74
C ALA A 237 -20.88 -17.60 6.51
N GLU A 238 -21.61 -16.59 6.02
CA GLU A 238 -22.54 -16.69 4.90
C GLU A 238 -22.29 -15.60 3.85
N TRP A 239 -22.50 -15.97 2.59
CA TRP A 239 -22.36 -15.04 1.47
C TRP A 239 -23.66 -14.24 1.31
N GLN A 240 -23.57 -12.92 1.50
CA GLN A 240 -24.62 -11.98 1.13
C GLN A 240 -24.41 -11.56 -0.33
N LEU A 241 -25.38 -11.91 -1.18
CA LEU A 241 -25.37 -11.68 -2.63
C LEU A 241 -26.59 -10.85 -3.04
N GLU A 242 -26.59 -10.32 -4.26
CA GLU A 242 -27.76 -9.65 -4.81
C GLU A 242 -28.96 -10.61 -4.99
N LYS A 243 -30.18 -10.04 -4.97
CA LYS A 243 -31.47 -10.78 -4.93
C LYS A 243 -31.72 -11.79 -6.06
N ASN A 244 -30.91 -11.78 -7.11
CA ASN A 244 -31.05 -12.67 -8.27
C ASN A 244 -30.09 -13.89 -8.20
N ASP A 245 -29.06 -13.84 -7.36
CA ASP A 245 -28.10 -14.92 -7.21
C ASP A 245 -28.64 -16.06 -6.32
N LYS A 246 -28.01 -17.23 -6.44
CA LYS A 246 -28.39 -18.42 -5.64
C LYS A 246 -27.74 -18.36 -4.26
N PRO A 247 -28.47 -18.63 -3.16
CA PRO A 247 -27.87 -18.71 -1.84
C PRO A 247 -26.82 -19.83 -1.79
N LEU A 248 -25.70 -19.52 -1.16
CA LEU A 248 -24.54 -20.40 -1.03
C LEU A 248 -24.54 -21.10 0.35
N PRO A 249 -23.85 -22.24 0.50
CA PRO A 249 -23.80 -22.94 1.78
C PRO A 249 -23.07 -22.11 2.84
N VAL A 250 -23.73 -21.92 3.99
CA VAL A 250 -23.13 -21.34 5.20
C VAL A 250 -21.99 -22.23 5.67
N VAL A 251 -20.81 -21.65 5.88
CA VAL A 251 -19.65 -22.34 6.45
C VAL A 251 -19.62 -22.06 7.96
N GLN A 252 -19.35 -23.07 8.78
CA GLN A 252 -19.42 -22.91 10.23
C GLN A 252 -18.35 -23.72 10.97
N GLY A 253 -18.00 -23.28 12.18
CA GLY A 253 -17.01 -23.92 13.03
C GLY A 253 -17.08 -23.45 14.48
N ARG A 254 -16.07 -23.80 15.27
CA ARG A 254 -15.90 -23.33 16.66
C ARG A 254 -14.49 -22.87 16.93
N THR A 255 -14.36 -21.79 17.68
CA THR A 255 -13.05 -21.25 18.09
C THR A 255 -12.28 -22.24 18.96
N ASN A 256 -10.96 -22.31 18.76
CA ASN A 256 -10.07 -23.09 19.61
C ASN A 256 -9.82 -22.37 20.96
N SER A 257 -9.07 -22.97 21.87
CA SER A 257 -8.81 -22.43 23.22
C SER A 257 -8.07 -21.07 23.28
N ARG A 258 -7.66 -20.51 22.13
CA ARG A 258 -7.12 -19.16 21.98
C ARG A 258 -8.05 -18.19 21.23
N GLY A 259 -9.31 -18.55 20.98
CA GLY A 259 -10.25 -17.72 20.21
C GLY A 259 -10.16 -17.84 18.69
N ASN A 260 -9.22 -18.63 18.15
CA ASN A 260 -8.94 -18.67 16.71
C ASN A 260 -9.76 -19.74 15.98
N LEU A 261 -10.18 -19.43 14.75
CA LEU A 261 -10.83 -20.33 13.79
C LEU A 261 -10.44 -19.93 12.35
N ILE A 262 -10.44 -20.90 11.44
CA ILE A 262 -10.34 -20.65 9.99
C ILE A 262 -11.55 -21.33 9.33
N LEU A 263 -12.27 -20.58 8.49
CA LEU A 263 -13.40 -21.04 7.69
C LEU A 263 -13.01 -20.96 6.20
N THR A 264 -12.91 -22.09 5.52
CA THR A 264 -12.58 -22.11 4.08
C THR A 264 -13.86 -21.98 3.25
N MET A 265 -14.07 -20.80 2.67
CA MET A 265 -15.20 -20.51 1.80
C MET A 265 -14.82 -20.75 0.33
N LYS A 266 -15.75 -21.31 -0.46
CA LYS A 266 -15.57 -21.36 -1.92
C LYS A 266 -16.10 -20.08 -2.54
N VAL A 267 -15.26 -19.37 -3.29
CA VAL A 267 -15.64 -18.19 -4.07
C VAL A 267 -16.37 -18.66 -5.34
N PRO A 268 -17.54 -18.12 -5.67
CA PRO A 268 -18.23 -18.47 -6.91
C PRO A 268 -17.43 -18.09 -8.16
N GLY A 269 -17.63 -18.82 -9.25
CA GLY A 269 -17.01 -18.49 -10.55
C GLY A 269 -17.89 -17.58 -11.41
N ASP A 270 -19.19 -17.55 -11.14
CA ASP A 270 -20.25 -17.11 -12.04
C ASP A 270 -21.08 -15.91 -11.56
N ILE A 271 -20.99 -15.51 -10.29
CA ILE A 271 -21.63 -14.27 -9.76
C ILE A 271 -21.22 -13.03 -10.58
N GLU A 272 -22.13 -12.07 -10.66
CA GLU A 272 -21.95 -10.87 -11.50
C GLU A 272 -21.58 -9.63 -10.69
N SER A 273 -22.19 -9.45 -9.50
CA SER A 273 -21.81 -8.38 -8.56
C SER A 273 -20.52 -8.72 -7.80
N GLU A 274 -20.04 -7.75 -7.04
CA GLU A 274 -19.10 -8.01 -5.94
C GLU A 274 -19.89 -8.52 -4.70
N PRO A 275 -19.38 -9.56 -4.00
CA PRO A 275 -20.09 -10.19 -2.89
C PRO A 275 -19.67 -9.64 -1.52
N THR A 276 -20.56 -9.78 -0.54
CA THR A 276 -20.27 -9.53 0.88
C THR A 276 -20.24 -10.86 1.65
N ILE A 277 -19.37 -10.97 2.65
CA ILE A 277 -19.38 -12.05 3.64
C ILE A 277 -19.92 -11.49 4.95
N GLU A 278 -21.04 -12.04 5.43
CA GLU A 278 -21.49 -11.82 6.80
C GLU A 278 -20.95 -12.96 7.68
N THR A 279 -20.13 -12.61 8.66
CA THR A 279 -19.58 -13.53 9.67
C THR A 279 -20.26 -13.26 11.00
N ARG A 280 -20.68 -14.31 11.71
CA ARG A 280 -21.48 -14.19 12.93
C ARG A 280 -21.00 -15.16 14.01
N ALA A 281 -20.60 -14.61 15.17
CA ALA A 281 -20.18 -15.38 16.34
C ALA A 281 -21.29 -15.40 17.39
N ARG A 282 -21.69 -16.58 17.87
CA ARG A 282 -22.83 -16.80 18.76
C ARG A 282 -22.44 -17.41 20.09
N GLN A 283 -23.02 -16.90 21.17
CA GLN A 283 -22.95 -17.47 22.52
C GLN A 283 -24.28 -17.24 23.25
N GLY A 284 -24.96 -18.34 23.60
CA GLY A 284 -26.27 -18.27 24.25
C GLY A 284 -27.31 -17.58 23.37
N ALA A 285 -27.97 -16.54 23.89
CA ALA A 285 -28.92 -15.72 23.13
C ALA A 285 -28.27 -14.61 22.29
N TRP A 286 -26.95 -14.41 22.41
CA TRP A 286 -26.23 -13.23 21.92
C TRP A 286 -25.37 -13.55 20.70
N ALA A 287 -25.19 -12.55 19.83
CA ALA A 287 -24.36 -12.66 18.64
C ALA A 287 -23.71 -11.33 18.24
N GLU A 288 -22.41 -11.38 17.94
CA GLU A 288 -21.72 -10.33 17.18
C GLU A 288 -21.66 -10.72 15.71
N SER A 289 -21.71 -9.73 14.82
CA SER A 289 -21.59 -9.92 13.37
C SER A 289 -20.56 -8.96 12.78
N GLN A 290 -19.93 -9.34 11.66
CA GLN A 290 -19.01 -8.53 10.86
C GLN A 290 -19.37 -8.72 9.38
N SER A 291 -19.30 -7.65 8.57
CA SER A 291 -19.79 -7.62 7.19
C SER A 291 -18.70 -7.12 6.24
N VAL A 292 -18.04 -8.02 5.52
CA VAL A 292 -16.88 -7.70 4.67
C VAL A 292 -17.26 -7.71 3.20
N GLY A 293 -17.15 -6.57 2.50
CA GLY A 293 -17.22 -6.51 1.04
C GLY A 293 -15.90 -6.95 0.40
N LEU A 294 -15.97 -7.71 -0.70
CA LEU A 294 -14.78 -8.12 -1.46
C LEU A 294 -14.66 -7.36 -2.79
N GLU A 295 -13.46 -7.33 -3.35
CA GLU A 295 -13.16 -6.77 -4.68
C GLU A 295 -12.52 -7.84 -5.56
N LEU A 296 -13.34 -8.74 -6.11
CA LEU A 296 -12.91 -9.93 -6.83
C LEU A 296 -12.05 -9.62 -8.07
N GLN A 297 -11.09 -10.50 -8.36
CA GLN A 297 -10.26 -10.37 -9.56
C GLN A 297 -11.08 -10.43 -10.87
N GLU A 298 -10.55 -9.80 -11.92
CA GLU A 298 -11.19 -9.66 -13.23
C GLU A 298 -11.81 -10.97 -13.75
N ARG A 299 -13.11 -10.93 -14.06
CA ARG A 299 -13.90 -12.11 -14.46
C ARG A 299 -13.47 -12.68 -15.81
N TYR A 300 -12.90 -11.86 -16.69
CA TYR A 300 -12.41 -12.25 -18.01
C TYR A 300 -11.14 -11.51 -18.39
N SER A 301 -10.15 -12.22 -18.93
CA SER A 301 -9.01 -11.60 -19.62
C SER A 301 -9.16 -11.77 -21.13
N VAL A 302 -9.12 -10.64 -21.84
CA VAL A 302 -9.35 -10.55 -23.30
C VAL A 302 -8.08 -10.12 -24.01
N SER A 303 -7.76 -10.76 -25.13
CA SER A 303 -6.71 -10.32 -26.07
C SER A 303 -7.30 -10.13 -27.47
N LEU A 304 -6.91 -9.07 -28.16
CA LEU A 304 -7.34 -8.76 -29.54
C LEU A 304 -6.15 -8.82 -30.51
N SER A 305 -6.38 -9.37 -31.70
CA SER A 305 -5.40 -9.54 -32.77
C SER A 305 -6.03 -9.37 -34.15
N THR A 306 -5.23 -8.97 -35.15
CA THR A 306 -5.63 -8.80 -36.56
C THR A 306 -4.69 -9.56 -37.51
N ASP A 307 -5.08 -9.73 -38.77
CA ASP A 307 -4.22 -10.33 -39.80
C ASP A 307 -3.02 -9.42 -40.17
N LYS A 308 -3.19 -8.10 -40.11
CA LYS A 308 -2.15 -7.08 -40.35
C LYS A 308 -2.56 -5.74 -39.72
N PRO A 309 -1.66 -4.73 -39.68
CA PRO A 309 -2.00 -3.40 -39.17
C PRO A 309 -2.33 -2.35 -40.24
N ILE A 310 -2.13 -2.63 -41.53
CA ILE A 310 -2.42 -1.67 -42.61
C ILE A 310 -3.38 -2.25 -43.67
N TYR A 311 -4.37 -1.45 -44.04
CA TYR A 311 -5.44 -1.85 -44.97
C TYR A 311 -5.71 -0.76 -46.00
N GLN A 312 -6.24 -1.16 -47.15
CA GLN A 312 -6.76 -0.24 -48.16
C GLN A 312 -8.29 -0.23 -48.14
N PRO A 313 -8.95 0.88 -48.52
CA PRO A 313 -10.40 0.91 -48.73
C PRO A 313 -10.84 -0.22 -49.68
N GLY A 314 -11.86 -0.98 -49.29
CA GLY A 314 -12.32 -2.17 -50.00
C GLY A 314 -11.64 -3.49 -49.64
N GLN A 315 -10.64 -3.50 -48.74
CA GLN A 315 -10.12 -4.75 -48.19
C GLN A 315 -10.99 -5.26 -47.04
N VAL A 316 -10.93 -6.57 -46.80
CA VAL A 316 -11.45 -7.18 -45.58
C VAL A 316 -10.40 -7.05 -44.48
N LEU A 317 -10.86 -6.75 -43.27
CA LEU A 317 -10.08 -6.75 -42.02
C LEU A 317 -10.57 -7.90 -41.15
N HIS A 318 -9.66 -8.81 -40.79
CA HIS A 318 -9.97 -9.98 -39.98
C HIS A 318 -9.60 -9.68 -38.51
N MET A 319 -10.58 -9.71 -37.61
CA MET A 319 -10.37 -9.57 -36.17
C MET A 319 -10.58 -10.91 -35.46
N ARG A 320 -9.68 -11.23 -34.53
CA ARG A 320 -9.79 -12.38 -33.63
C ARG A 320 -9.53 -11.95 -32.19
N ALA A 321 -10.49 -12.24 -31.32
CA ALA A 321 -10.35 -12.13 -29.88
C ALA A 321 -10.16 -13.52 -29.24
N LEU A 322 -9.33 -13.59 -28.21
CA LEU A 322 -9.26 -14.70 -27.26
C LEU A 322 -9.81 -14.22 -25.92
N VAL A 323 -10.73 -14.98 -25.33
CA VAL A 323 -11.29 -14.72 -24.00
C VAL A 323 -11.04 -15.94 -23.10
N LEU A 324 -10.30 -15.71 -22.02
CA LEU A 324 -10.16 -16.68 -20.92
C LEU A 324 -10.91 -16.15 -19.69
N GLY A 325 -11.46 -17.04 -18.87
CA GLY A 325 -12.08 -16.70 -17.59
C GLY A 325 -11.05 -16.28 -16.54
N GLY A 326 -11.52 -15.79 -15.39
CA GLY A 326 -10.68 -15.51 -14.22
C GLY A 326 -9.93 -16.74 -13.69
N ASP A 327 -10.38 -17.95 -14.03
CA ASP A 327 -9.69 -19.24 -13.79
C ASP A 327 -8.60 -19.58 -14.83
N ASN A 328 -8.28 -18.62 -15.73
CA ASN A 328 -7.43 -18.78 -16.92
C ASN A 328 -7.86 -19.85 -17.94
N HIS A 329 -9.08 -20.39 -17.85
CA HIS A 329 -9.58 -21.38 -18.81
C HIS A 329 -10.38 -20.74 -19.96
N ALA A 330 -10.53 -21.46 -21.07
CA ALA A 330 -11.22 -21.00 -22.27
C ALA A 330 -12.70 -20.63 -22.02
N ARG A 331 -13.07 -19.35 -22.21
CA ARG A 331 -14.47 -18.90 -22.01
C ARG A 331 -15.32 -19.23 -23.23
N SER A 332 -15.85 -20.45 -23.27
CA SER A 332 -16.81 -20.90 -24.29
C SER A 332 -18.16 -20.17 -24.21
N GLY A 333 -18.78 -19.87 -25.35
CA GLY A 333 -20.16 -19.37 -25.49
C GLY A 333 -20.42 -17.92 -25.08
N GLY A 334 -19.40 -17.18 -24.66
CA GLY A 334 -19.47 -15.73 -24.39
C GLY A 334 -19.76 -14.94 -25.65
N THR A 335 -20.44 -13.80 -25.52
CA THR A 335 -20.60 -12.82 -26.62
C THR A 335 -19.45 -11.83 -26.55
N VAL A 336 -18.69 -11.68 -27.64
CA VAL A 336 -17.69 -10.63 -27.82
C VAL A 336 -18.20 -9.62 -28.83
N THR A 337 -18.20 -8.35 -28.43
CA THR A 337 -18.58 -7.21 -29.26
C THR A 337 -17.32 -6.57 -29.83
N PHE A 338 -17.14 -6.69 -31.15
CA PHE A 338 -16.04 -6.04 -31.87
C PHE A 338 -16.49 -4.69 -32.40
N ILE A 339 -15.65 -3.66 -32.22
CA ILE A 339 -15.89 -2.28 -32.64
C ILE A 339 -14.65 -1.75 -33.37
N ALA A 340 -14.86 -0.96 -34.44
CA ALA A 340 -13.83 -0.10 -35.01
C ALA A 340 -14.29 1.36 -34.95
N ARG A 341 -13.44 2.24 -34.44
CA ARG A 341 -13.69 3.67 -34.22
C ARG A 341 -12.72 4.54 -35.01
N GLY A 342 -13.26 5.53 -35.71
CA GLY A 342 -12.49 6.54 -36.44
C GLY A 342 -12.12 7.75 -35.58
N SER A 343 -11.98 8.92 -36.21
CA SER A 343 -11.68 10.18 -35.52
C SER A 343 -12.86 10.77 -34.73
N GLU A 344 -14.10 10.41 -35.09
CA GLU A 344 -15.34 10.98 -34.53
C GLU A 344 -16.30 9.87 -34.04
N ASP A 345 -16.61 8.87 -34.87
CA ASP A 345 -17.64 7.86 -34.59
C ASP A 345 -17.14 6.39 -34.65
N ASP A 346 -17.96 5.48 -34.11
CA ASP A 346 -17.88 4.03 -34.36
C ASP A 346 -18.33 3.73 -35.81
N VAL A 347 -17.41 3.22 -36.64
CA VAL A 347 -17.65 2.92 -38.07
C VAL A 347 -17.99 1.45 -38.33
N PHE A 348 -17.82 0.58 -37.34
CA PHE A 348 -18.18 -0.83 -37.38
C PHE A 348 -18.50 -1.33 -35.96
N LYS A 349 -19.55 -2.14 -35.83
CA LYS A 349 -19.88 -2.88 -34.60
C LYS A 349 -20.50 -4.23 -34.98
N LYS A 350 -19.99 -5.33 -34.42
CA LYS A 350 -20.47 -6.69 -34.70
C LYS A 350 -20.19 -7.63 -33.53
N GLU A 351 -21.18 -8.44 -33.18
CA GLU A 351 -21.06 -9.48 -32.15
C GLU A 351 -20.65 -10.83 -32.75
N ALA A 352 -19.87 -11.61 -32.00
CA ALA A 352 -19.59 -13.00 -32.28
C ALA A 352 -19.57 -13.84 -31.00
N LYS A 353 -19.84 -15.14 -31.11
CA LYS A 353 -19.70 -16.09 -30.00
C LYS A 353 -18.31 -16.69 -29.93
N THR A 354 -17.79 -16.88 -28.72
CA THR A 354 -16.54 -17.62 -28.48
C THR A 354 -16.74 -19.13 -28.66
N SER A 355 -15.75 -19.77 -29.31
CA SER A 355 -15.65 -21.23 -29.45
C SER A 355 -15.30 -21.91 -28.12
N GLU A 356 -15.26 -23.25 -28.11
CA GLU A 356 -14.79 -24.05 -26.96
C GLU A 356 -13.36 -23.70 -26.50
N PHE A 357 -12.56 -23.08 -27.38
CA PHE A 357 -11.20 -22.58 -27.09
C PHE A 357 -11.16 -21.09 -26.70
N GLY A 358 -12.32 -20.47 -26.42
CA GLY A 358 -12.41 -19.06 -26.03
C GLY A 358 -12.20 -18.07 -27.20
N VAL A 359 -12.10 -18.56 -28.44
CA VAL A 359 -11.80 -17.74 -29.62
C VAL A 359 -13.09 -17.25 -30.26
N ALA A 360 -13.23 -15.93 -30.44
CA ALA A 360 -14.25 -15.29 -31.28
C ALA A 360 -13.57 -14.57 -32.45
N GLN A 361 -14.25 -14.47 -33.60
CA GLN A 361 -13.72 -13.79 -34.77
C GLN A 361 -14.81 -13.06 -35.57
N VAL A 362 -14.45 -11.96 -36.22
CA VAL A 362 -15.29 -11.24 -37.18
C VAL A 362 -14.49 -10.66 -38.33
N ASP A 363 -15.14 -10.60 -39.49
CA ASP A 363 -14.66 -9.87 -40.66
C ASP A 363 -15.38 -8.52 -40.77
N TRP A 364 -14.62 -7.47 -41.11
CA TRP A 364 -15.10 -6.15 -41.52
C TRP A 364 -14.69 -5.85 -42.96
N GLU A 365 -15.66 -5.72 -43.87
CA GLU A 365 -15.45 -5.17 -45.21
C GLU A 365 -15.27 -3.64 -45.11
N ILE A 366 -14.05 -3.14 -45.28
CA ILE A 366 -13.75 -1.72 -45.17
C ILE A 366 -14.40 -0.97 -46.35
N PRO A 367 -15.29 0.02 -46.13
CA PRO A 367 -15.94 0.72 -47.23
C PRO A 367 -14.97 1.46 -48.17
N GLN A 368 -15.18 1.35 -49.47
CA GLN A 368 -14.41 2.04 -50.53
C GLN A 368 -14.34 3.58 -50.38
N LYS A 369 -15.26 4.17 -49.63
CA LYS A 369 -15.36 5.62 -49.36
C LYS A 369 -15.02 6.00 -47.90
N ILE A 370 -14.43 5.09 -47.11
CA ILE A 370 -14.04 5.42 -45.74
C ILE A 370 -12.96 6.51 -45.72
N ARG A 371 -12.94 7.32 -44.66
CA ARG A 371 -11.86 8.27 -44.37
C ARG A 371 -10.56 7.50 -44.16
N MET A 372 -9.46 7.98 -44.75
CA MET A 372 -8.12 7.42 -44.49
C MET A 372 -7.56 8.01 -43.20
N GLY A 373 -6.85 7.21 -42.41
CA GLY A 373 -6.37 7.60 -41.08
C GLY A 373 -6.03 6.39 -40.19
N GLU A 374 -5.70 6.66 -38.93
CA GLU A 374 -5.66 5.63 -37.88
C GLU A 374 -7.09 5.32 -37.39
N TYR A 375 -7.32 4.06 -37.05
CA TYR A 375 -8.56 3.53 -36.49
C TYR A 375 -8.23 2.70 -35.25
N SER A 376 -8.97 2.92 -34.17
CA SER A 376 -8.87 2.07 -32.99
C SER A 376 -9.85 0.90 -33.11
N LEU A 377 -9.37 -0.30 -32.79
CA LEU A 377 -10.17 -1.51 -32.71
C LEU A 377 -10.35 -1.89 -31.24
N ARG A 378 -11.54 -2.37 -30.90
CA ARG A 378 -11.88 -2.83 -29.55
C ARG A 378 -12.66 -4.13 -29.61
N ALA A 379 -12.39 -5.04 -28.69
CA ALA A 379 -13.19 -6.24 -28.46
C ALA A 379 -13.61 -6.30 -26.99
N GLU A 380 -14.92 -6.36 -26.73
CA GLU A 380 -15.52 -6.23 -25.40
C GLU A 380 -16.31 -7.48 -25.03
N ILE A 381 -16.27 -7.91 -23.77
CA ILE A 381 -17.19 -8.91 -23.20
C ILE A 381 -17.76 -8.39 -21.88
N ALA A 382 -19.06 -8.63 -21.67
CA ALA A 382 -19.81 -8.17 -20.49
C ALA A 382 -19.65 -6.66 -20.20
N SER A 383 -19.53 -5.83 -21.25
CA SER A 383 -19.34 -4.38 -21.24
C SER A 383 -18.03 -3.85 -20.65
N ASP A 384 -17.51 -4.45 -19.58
CA ASP A 384 -16.42 -3.85 -18.79
C ASP A 384 -15.04 -4.33 -19.25
N TYR A 385 -14.94 -5.59 -19.70
CA TYR A 385 -13.70 -6.27 -20.06
C TYR A 385 -13.38 -6.05 -21.54
N GLN A 386 -12.32 -5.29 -21.83
CA GLN A 386 -12.03 -4.81 -23.18
C GLN A 386 -10.55 -4.92 -23.58
N ALA A 387 -10.29 -5.43 -24.79
CA ALA A 387 -8.98 -5.45 -25.43
C ALA A 387 -8.93 -4.48 -26.61
N PHE A 388 -7.76 -3.86 -26.83
CA PHE A 388 -7.55 -2.86 -27.87
C PHE A 388 -6.48 -3.29 -28.88
N ALA A 389 -6.66 -2.85 -30.13
CA ALA A 389 -5.64 -2.83 -31.17
C ALA A 389 -5.79 -1.54 -31.99
N ALA A 390 -4.83 -1.25 -32.88
CA ALA A 390 -4.91 -0.10 -33.77
C ALA A 390 -4.45 -0.48 -35.18
N ILE A 391 -5.13 0.08 -36.18
CA ILE A 391 -4.87 -0.18 -37.60
C ILE A 391 -4.90 1.13 -38.39
N ARG A 392 -4.20 1.19 -39.52
CA ARG A 392 -4.18 2.36 -40.40
C ARG A 392 -4.81 2.02 -41.75
N ILE A 393 -5.76 2.84 -42.18
CA ILE A 393 -6.42 2.72 -43.48
C ILE A 393 -5.83 3.78 -44.41
N SER A 394 -5.16 3.34 -45.47
CA SER A 394 -4.47 4.20 -46.44
C SER A 394 -4.40 3.53 -47.81
N ARG A 395 -4.15 4.32 -48.86
CA ARG A 395 -3.68 3.76 -50.14
C ARG A 395 -2.16 3.63 -50.07
N TYR A 396 -1.65 2.42 -50.16
CA TYR A 396 -0.22 2.12 -50.19
C TYR A 396 0.14 1.33 -51.45
N GLU A 397 1.36 1.52 -51.94
CA GLU A 397 1.95 0.63 -52.93
C GLU A 397 2.99 -0.27 -52.25
N LEU A 398 3.08 -1.53 -52.68
CA LEU A 398 4.06 -2.46 -52.14
C LEU A 398 5.47 -2.04 -52.59
N PRO A 399 6.45 -1.97 -51.66
CA PRO A 399 7.79 -1.50 -52.00
C PRO A 399 8.47 -2.41 -53.02
N GLN A 400 9.14 -1.81 -54.01
CA GLN A 400 9.87 -2.59 -55.04
C GLN A 400 11.28 -3.00 -54.58
N PHE A 401 11.83 -2.27 -53.61
CA PHE A 401 13.11 -2.52 -52.97
C PHE A 401 13.04 -2.18 -51.48
N THR A 402 13.82 -2.88 -50.67
CA THR A 402 14.06 -2.46 -49.28
C THR A 402 15.14 -1.39 -49.24
N VAL A 403 15.02 -0.52 -48.24
CA VAL A 403 16.08 0.38 -47.80
C VAL A 403 16.41 0.00 -46.37
N GLU A 404 17.68 -0.13 -46.05
CA GLU A 404 18.19 -0.38 -44.70
C GLU A 404 19.07 0.79 -44.26
N ALA A 405 19.07 1.09 -42.97
CA ALA A 405 19.94 2.08 -42.36
C ALA A 405 20.69 1.41 -41.20
N SER A 406 22.01 1.36 -41.29
CA SER A 406 22.89 0.71 -40.31
C SER A 406 23.83 1.75 -39.69
N PRO A 407 23.57 2.18 -38.44
CA PRO A 407 24.50 2.99 -37.66
C PRO A 407 25.83 2.27 -37.43
N ASP A 408 26.93 3.02 -37.34
CA ASP A 408 28.28 2.47 -37.09
C ASP A 408 28.55 2.15 -35.60
N LYS A 409 27.62 2.50 -34.71
CA LYS A 409 27.58 2.13 -33.29
C LYS A 409 26.13 1.89 -32.85
N PRO A 410 25.88 1.06 -31.83
CA PRO A 410 24.53 0.90 -31.27
C PRO A 410 24.07 2.13 -30.45
N TYR A 411 25.00 2.95 -29.97
CA TYR A 411 24.72 4.24 -29.30
C TYR A 411 25.90 5.21 -29.42
N TYR A 412 25.65 6.49 -29.12
CA TYR A 412 26.63 7.58 -29.22
C TYR A 412 26.70 8.40 -27.93
N MET A 413 27.91 8.82 -27.55
CA MET A 413 28.19 9.69 -26.40
C MET A 413 28.48 11.15 -26.83
N PRO A 414 28.38 12.15 -25.92
CA PRO A 414 28.66 13.55 -26.24
C PRO A 414 30.04 13.73 -26.89
N GLY A 415 30.08 14.45 -28.02
CA GLY A 415 31.29 14.67 -28.81
C GLY A 415 31.62 13.56 -29.82
N GLU A 416 30.91 12.43 -29.81
CA GLU A 416 30.99 11.42 -30.88
C GLU A 416 30.08 11.81 -32.06
N ALA A 417 30.61 11.75 -33.28
CA ALA A 417 29.81 11.89 -34.51
C ALA A 417 29.29 10.52 -34.97
N ALA A 418 28.06 10.47 -35.47
CA ALA A 418 27.47 9.24 -35.99
C ALA A 418 27.77 9.04 -37.47
N ARG A 419 27.98 7.80 -37.90
CA ARG A 419 27.98 7.42 -39.32
C ARG A 419 26.91 6.38 -39.56
N VAL A 420 26.15 6.54 -40.64
CA VAL A 420 25.07 5.62 -41.01
C VAL A 420 25.29 5.15 -42.44
N GLN A 421 25.36 3.83 -42.63
CA GLN A 421 25.35 3.21 -43.94
C GLN A 421 23.90 2.98 -44.36
N ILE A 422 23.49 3.61 -45.46
CA ILE A 422 22.25 3.32 -46.17
C ILE A 422 22.54 2.26 -47.22
N ASN A 423 21.75 1.18 -47.23
CA ASN A 423 21.82 0.09 -48.20
C ASN A 423 20.45 0.00 -48.90
N ALA A 424 20.41 -0.26 -50.20
CA ALA A 424 19.15 -0.48 -50.92
C ALA A 424 19.24 -1.65 -51.89
N SER A 425 18.28 -2.57 -51.80
CA SER A 425 18.23 -3.81 -52.60
C SER A 425 16.81 -4.17 -52.98
N TYR A 426 16.59 -4.59 -54.22
CA TYR A 426 15.31 -5.11 -54.68
C TYR A 426 14.89 -6.34 -53.86
N LEU A 427 13.58 -6.60 -53.76
CA LEU A 427 13.05 -7.74 -52.98
C LEU A 427 13.56 -9.12 -53.44
N PHE A 428 14.14 -9.22 -54.64
CA PHE A 428 14.82 -10.41 -55.17
C PHE A 428 16.35 -10.42 -54.95
N GLY A 429 16.88 -9.58 -54.05
CA GLY A 429 18.26 -9.64 -53.56
C GLY A 429 19.34 -8.98 -54.43
N GLN A 430 18.98 -8.18 -55.43
CA GLN A 430 19.94 -7.40 -56.22
C GLN A 430 20.05 -5.95 -55.73
N PRO A 431 21.25 -5.33 -55.72
CA PRO A 431 21.43 -3.96 -55.23
C PRO A 431 20.88 -2.89 -56.18
N VAL A 432 20.41 -1.77 -55.63
CA VAL A 432 19.93 -0.59 -56.38
C VAL A 432 21.12 0.26 -56.84
N LYS A 433 21.70 -0.07 -58.00
CA LYS A 433 22.97 0.50 -58.51
C LYS A 433 22.93 1.97 -58.93
N ARG A 434 21.78 2.65 -58.86
CA ARG A 434 21.59 4.06 -59.27
C ARG A 434 20.53 4.75 -58.38
N GLY A 435 20.65 4.61 -57.07
CA GLY A 435 19.77 5.34 -56.13
C GLY A 435 20.32 6.71 -55.75
N LYS A 436 19.46 7.73 -55.65
CA LYS A 436 19.77 9.00 -54.96
C LYS A 436 19.25 8.93 -53.52
N VAL A 437 20.10 9.26 -52.55
CA VAL A 437 19.78 9.20 -51.12
C VAL A 437 19.57 10.60 -50.54
N ARG A 438 18.57 10.75 -49.68
CA ARG A 438 18.34 11.92 -48.81
C ARG A 438 18.08 11.44 -47.38
N ILE A 439 18.81 11.97 -46.41
CA ILE A 439 18.55 11.72 -44.98
C ILE A 439 17.97 13.00 -44.37
N LEU A 440 16.81 12.87 -43.76
CA LEU A 440 16.09 13.92 -43.05
C LEU A 440 16.02 13.58 -41.57
N ARG A 441 15.95 14.61 -40.72
CA ARG A 441 15.49 14.45 -39.34
C ARG A 441 13.97 14.37 -39.35
N SER A 442 13.40 13.33 -38.73
CA SER A 442 11.94 13.24 -38.59
C SER A 442 11.50 14.29 -37.56
N GLY A 443 10.90 15.38 -38.03
CA GLY A 443 10.51 16.50 -37.18
C GLY A 443 9.48 16.11 -36.13
N THR A 444 9.62 16.64 -34.91
CA THR A 444 8.52 16.67 -33.94
C THR A 444 7.51 17.72 -34.39
N GLU A 445 6.24 17.31 -34.49
CA GLU A 445 5.09 18.15 -34.87
C GLU A 445 5.11 19.50 -34.14
N ARG A 446 5.31 20.60 -34.89
CA ARG A 446 5.30 21.95 -34.35
C ARG A 446 3.99 22.63 -34.72
N TRP A 447 3.14 22.89 -33.72
CA TRP A 447 1.93 23.69 -33.92
C TRP A 447 2.30 25.09 -34.45
N ASP A 448 1.84 25.41 -35.65
CA ASP A 448 1.87 26.73 -36.24
C ASP A 448 0.55 27.46 -35.89
N PRO A 449 0.58 28.51 -35.03
CA PRO A 449 -0.64 29.21 -34.61
C PRO A 449 -1.34 29.97 -35.74
N ASP A 450 -0.60 30.38 -36.77
CA ASP A 450 -1.10 31.18 -37.89
C ASP A 450 -1.75 30.29 -38.96
N LYS A 451 -1.21 29.08 -39.17
CA LYS A 451 -1.80 28.05 -40.06
C LYS A 451 -2.87 27.20 -39.37
N LYS A 452 -2.85 27.12 -38.03
CA LYS A 452 -3.66 26.21 -37.19
C LYS A 452 -3.48 24.73 -37.55
N ASP A 453 -2.25 24.37 -37.89
CA ASP A 453 -1.84 23.03 -38.31
C ASP A 453 -0.44 22.73 -37.74
N TYR A 454 0.01 21.48 -37.82
CA TYR A 454 1.33 21.08 -37.36
C TYR A 454 2.33 21.05 -38.54
N GLU A 455 3.33 21.93 -38.51
CA GLU A 455 4.44 21.85 -39.46
C GLU A 455 5.49 20.83 -39.01
N ILE A 456 5.99 20.09 -39.99
CA ILE A 456 7.15 19.21 -39.88
C ILE A 456 8.33 19.94 -40.53
N GLU A 457 9.28 20.45 -39.74
CA GLU A 457 10.53 21.02 -40.25
C GLU A 457 11.45 19.90 -40.77
N ASP A 458 11.13 19.41 -41.97
CA ASP A 458 11.77 18.28 -42.66
C ASP A 458 13.16 18.68 -43.21
N GLN A 459 14.09 18.98 -42.30
CA GLN A 459 15.45 19.40 -42.65
C GLN A 459 16.24 18.25 -43.26
N ILE A 460 16.64 18.39 -44.53
CA ILE A 460 17.63 17.52 -45.18
C ILE A 460 18.98 17.76 -44.49
N LEU A 461 19.48 16.73 -43.81
CA LEU A 461 20.78 16.76 -43.13
C LEU A 461 21.91 16.30 -44.04
N GLN A 462 21.65 15.27 -44.87
CA GLN A 462 22.63 14.68 -45.78
C GLN A 462 21.97 14.23 -47.08
N GLN A 463 22.73 14.25 -48.18
CA GLN A 463 22.32 13.69 -49.46
C GLN A 463 23.51 13.12 -50.24
N GLY A 464 23.25 12.19 -51.16
CA GLY A 464 24.28 11.60 -52.02
C GLY A 464 23.68 10.60 -53.01
N GLU A 465 24.53 9.74 -53.55
CA GLU A 465 24.14 8.65 -54.46
C GLU A 465 24.68 7.31 -53.95
N LEU A 466 23.99 6.22 -54.29
CA LEU A 466 24.44 4.87 -54.01
C LEU A 466 25.59 4.46 -54.93
N ASP A 467 26.55 3.74 -54.38
CA ASP A 467 27.63 3.09 -55.14
C ASP A 467 27.13 1.88 -55.95
N SER A 468 28.05 1.25 -56.69
CA SER A 468 27.76 0.07 -57.52
C SER A 468 27.35 -1.19 -56.72
N SER A 469 27.50 -1.18 -55.39
CA SER A 469 27.02 -2.20 -54.46
C SER A 469 25.66 -1.86 -53.82
N GLY A 470 25.07 -0.71 -54.16
CA GLY A 470 23.79 -0.25 -53.62
C GLY A 470 23.90 0.48 -52.28
N LYS A 471 25.07 1.06 -51.96
CA LYS A 471 25.38 1.62 -50.64
C LYS A 471 25.79 3.10 -50.66
N PHE A 472 25.43 3.82 -49.61
CA PHE A 472 25.87 5.19 -49.32
C PHE A 472 26.19 5.31 -47.84
N THR A 473 27.18 6.11 -47.44
CA THR A 473 27.53 6.31 -46.02
C THR A 473 27.55 7.79 -45.69
N ALA A 474 26.75 8.18 -44.69
CA ALA A 474 26.53 9.57 -44.29
C ALA A 474 27.06 9.84 -42.87
N GLY A 475 27.62 11.03 -42.64
CA GLY A 475 27.94 11.52 -41.29
C GLY A 475 26.80 12.39 -40.74
N ILE A 476 26.34 12.12 -39.52
CA ILE A 476 25.25 12.85 -38.86
C ILE A 476 25.78 13.50 -37.59
N ASP A 477 25.59 14.83 -37.50
CA ASP A 477 25.86 15.60 -36.28
C ASP A 477 24.70 15.41 -35.29
N LEU A 478 25.07 15.14 -34.03
CA LEU A 478 24.16 14.90 -32.91
C LEU A 478 24.35 15.94 -31.78
N LYS A 479 25.16 17.00 -31.98
CA LYS A 479 25.49 17.99 -30.95
C LYS A 479 24.26 18.59 -30.28
N LYS A 480 23.27 19.02 -31.06
CA LYS A 480 22.00 19.57 -30.55
C LYS A 480 21.17 18.56 -29.74
N ASP A 481 21.31 17.27 -30.03
CA ASP A 481 20.59 16.21 -29.33
C ASP A 481 21.22 15.92 -27.97
N PHE A 482 22.54 16.02 -27.85
CA PHE A 482 23.21 15.97 -26.56
C PHE A 482 22.92 17.22 -25.70
N GLU A 483 22.77 18.40 -26.32
CA GLU A 483 22.29 19.62 -25.65
C GLU A 483 20.86 19.40 -25.10
N GLN A 484 19.91 18.93 -25.92
CA GLN A 484 18.52 18.65 -25.51
C GLN A 484 18.37 17.49 -24.50
N LEU A 485 19.22 16.47 -24.58
CA LEU A 485 19.26 15.38 -23.61
C LEU A 485 19.84 15.88 -22.28
N GLY A 486 20.82 16.78 -22.32
CA GLY A 486 21.39 17.47 -21.15
C GLY A 486 20.32 18.17 -20.32
N ASP A 487 19.51 19.03 -20.96
CA ASP A 487 18.42 19.81 -20.35
C ASP A 487 17.27 18.97 -19.73
N ARG A 488 17.30 17.64 -19.85
CA ARG A 488 16.26 16.71 -19.36
C ARG A 488 16.83 15.74 -18.36
N ASP A 489 16.91 16.14 -17.09
CA ASP A 489 17.57 15.37 -16.02
C ASP A 489 17.15 13.89 -15.96
N TYR A 490 15.84 13.61 -16.01
CA TYR A 490 15.28 12.26 -15.88
C TYR A 490 15.59 11.30 -17.05
N LEU A 491 16.08 11.79 -18.20
CA LEU A 491 16.41 10.94 -19.35
C LEU A 491 17.88 10.47 -19.31
N ARG A 492 18.07 9.15 -19.26
CA ARG A 492 19.39 8.49 -19.43
C ARG A 492 19.86 8.49 -20.89
N TYR A 493 18.91 8.32 -21.82
CA TYR A 493 19.13 8.29 -23.27
C TYR A 493 17.96 8.90 -24.03
N GLN A 494 18.17 9.17 -25.33
CA GLN A 494 17.16 9.60 -26.28
C GLN A 494 17.36 8.90 -27.63
N ASP A 495 16.30 8.35 -28.19
CA ASP A 495 16.29 7.83 -29.56
C ASP A 495 15.94 8.96 -30.53
N VAL A 496 16.95 9.55 -31.15
CA VAL A 496 16.81 10.63 -32.13
C VAL A 496 16.33 10.04 -33.45
N ARG A 497 15.29 10.63 -34.04
CA ARG A 497 14.51 10.03 -35.15
C ARG A 497 14.92 10.58 -36.52
N PHE A 498 15.15 9.69 -37.48
CA PHE A 498 15.58 10.02 -38.84
C PHE A 498 14.82 9.22 -39.89
N ALA A 499 14.84 9.73 -41.13
CA ALA A 499 14.28 9.08 -42.30
C ALA A 499 15.30 9.09 -43.44
N ALA A 500 15.65 7.92 -43.98
CA ALA A 500 16.43 7.78 -45.20
C ALA A 500 15.50 7.48 -46.37
N TYR A 501 15.44 8.39 -47.34
CA TYR A 501 14.73 8.24 -48.60
C TYR A 501 15.71 7.85 -49.70
N VAL A 502 15.40 6.82 -50.47
CA VAL A 502 16.19 6.38 -51.62
C VAL A 502 15.31 6.36 -52.85
N THR A 503 15.63 7.22 -53.83
CA THR A 503 14.99 7.26 -55.15
C THR A 503 15.81 6.45 -56.13
N ASP A 504 15.32 5.30 -56.61
CA ASP A 504 15.93 4.61 -57.74
C ASP A 504 15.73 5.41 -59.03
N LEU A 505 16.83 5.83 -59.66
CA LEU A 505 16.81 6.62 -60.90
C LEU A 505 16.46 5.79 -62.14
N SER A 506 16.30 4.47 -62.04
CA SER A 506 15.88 3.61 -63.16
C SER A 506 14.36 3.45 -63.27
N THR A 507 13.65 3.39 -62.14
CA THR A 507 12.18 3.30 -62.04
C THR A 507 11.51 4.62 -61.63
N ASN A 508 12.31 5.59 -61.17
CA ASN A 508 11.87 6.81 -60.48
C ASN A 508 11.00 6.56 -59.23
N ARG A 509 11.08 5.36 -58.64
CA ARG A 509 10.42 5.02 -57.37
C ARG A 509 11.28 5.43 -56.19
N THR A 510 10.63 5.89 -55.12
CA THR A 510 11.29 6.27 -53.87
C THR A 510 10.72 5.43 -52.75
N GLU A 511 11.59 4.75 -52.00
CA GLU A 511 11.22 4.08 -50.76
C GLU A 511 11.91 4.73 -49.57
N GLN A 512 11.29 4.61 -48.40
CA GLN A 512 11.75 5.23 -47.16
C GLN A 512 12.11 4.18 -46.11
N ARG A 513 13.13 4.47 -45.33
CA ARG A 513 13.49 3.73 -44.12
C ARG A 513 13.65 4.71 -42.97
N HIS A 514 12.72 4.65 -42.02
CA HIS A 514 12.94 5.26 -40.71
C HIS A 514 14.04 4.49 -39.95
N PHE A 515 14.73 5.22 -39.07
CA PHE A 515 15.70 4.67 -38.13
C PHE A 515 15.92 5.64 -36.97
N THR A 516 16.51 5.13 -35.89
CA THR A 516 16.92 5.94 -34.74
C THR A 516 18.44 5.94 -34.57
N LEU A 517 18.96 7.00 -33.94
CA LEU A 517 20.30 7.01 -33.35
C LEU A 517 20.16 7.29 -31.85
N ARG A 518 20.63 6.36 -31.02
CA ARG A 518 20.54 6.48 -29.57
C ARG A 518 21.66 7.37 -29.03
N THR A 519 21.32 8.56 -28.55
CA THR A 519 22.21 9.39 -27.74
C THR A 519 22.05 9.04 -26.27
N THR A 520 23.14 9.05 -25.51
CA THR A 520 23.13 8.72 -24.07
C THR A 520 24.01 9.68 -23.27
N LYS A 521 23.68 9.89 -21.99
CA LYS A 521 24.51 10.64 -21.05
C LYS A 521 25.71 9.81 -20.55
N GLU A 522 25.46 8.54 -20.26
CA GLU A 522 26.39 7.61 -19.60
C GLU A 522 26.62 6.34 -20.44
N ARG A 523 27.72 5.62 -20.18
CA ARG A 523 28.01 4.33 -20.85
C ARG A 523 27.41 3.12 -20.13
N ILE A 524 26.99 3.26 -18.87
CA ILE A 524 26.24 2.27 -18.10
C ILE A 524 24.96 2.95 -17.61
N HIS A 525 23.82 2.29 -17.75
CA HIS A 525 22.56 2.71 -17.13
C HIS A 525 22.26 1.79 -15.95
N LEU A 526 21.95 2.38 -14.79
CA LEU A 526 21.47 1.67 -13.61
C LEU A 526 19.98 1.91 -13.40
N TYR A 527 19.27 0.94 -12.85
CA TYR A 527 17.88 1.05 -12.42
C TYR A 527 17.67 0.23 -11.12
N VAL A 528 16.83 0.73 -10.22
CA VAL A 528 16.35 0.00 -9.04
C VAL A 528 14.97 -0.56 -9.35
N LEU A 529 14.76 -1.86 -9.10
CA LEU A 529 13.58 -2.61 -9.57
C LEU A 529 12.43 -2.58 -8.57
N ASN A 530 12.68 -3.05 -7.34
CA ASN A 530 11.72 -3.02 -6.25
C ASN A 530 11.77 -1.66 -5.54
N ARG A 531 10.78 -0.81 -5.84
CA ARG A 531 10.56 0.49 -5.18
C ARG A 531 9.48 0.43 -4.08
N TYR A 532 8.82 -0.71 -3.91
CA TYR A 532 7.77 -0.89 -2.91
C TYR A 532 8.34 -1.39 -1.57
N GLU A 533 8.85 -0.47 -0.76
CA GLU A 533 8.90 -0.63 0.69
C GLU A 533 8.67 0.71 1.38
N ASP A 534 7.41 0.97 1.73
CA ASP A 534 6.98 1.97 2.71
C ASP A 534 7.44 1.60 4.15
N SER A 535 8.55 0.86 4.31
CA SER A 535 9.00 0.23 5.56
C SER A 535 10.12 1.02 6.25
N ALA A 536 10.28 0.85 7.57
CA ALA A 536 11.46 1.33 8.31
C ALA A 536 12.63 0.31 8.34
N GLY A 537 12.50 -0.82 7.64
CA GLY A 537 13.42 -1.96 7.74
C GLY A 537 14.80 -1.73 7.09
N PRO A 538 15.64 -2.79 7.00
CA PRO A 538 16.81 -2.77 6.13
C PRO A 538 16.43 -2.36 4.70
N LEU A 539 17.29 -1.62 4.01
CA LEU A 539 17.19 -1.49 2.56
C LEU A 539 17.46 -2.87 1.94
N ASP A 540 16.58 -3.31 1.05
CA ASP A 540 16.69 -4.57 0.31
C ASP A 540 16.34 -4.30 -1.17
N LEU A 541 17.37 -4.20 -2.03
CA LEU A 541 17.25 -3.61 -3.36
C LEU A 541 17.84 -4.52 -4.45
N PHE A 542 17.05 -4.82 -5.48
CA PHE A 542 17.54 -5.38 -6.73
C PHE A 542 17.89 -4.26 -7.71
N ILE A 543 19.17 -4.21 -8.09
CA ILE A 543 19.73 -3.23 -9.03
C ILE A 543 20.03 -3.95 -10.34
N THR A 544 19.52 -3.41 -11.44
CA THR A 544 19.86 -3.87 -12.79
C THR A 544 20.74 -2.84 -13.52
N THR A 545 21.66 -3.34 -14.32
CA THR A 545 22.68 -2.56 -15.02
C THR A 545 22.84 -3.03 -16.47
N ALA A 546 22.78 -2.10 -17.40
CA ALA A 546 22.84 -2.38 -18.83
C ALA A 546 23.64 -1.30 -19.57
N PHE A 547 24.18 -1.65 -20.73
CA PHE A 547 24.64 -0.66 -21.70
C PHE A 547 23.42 0.01 -22.37
N PRO A 548 23.57 1.22 -22.96
CA PRO A 548 22.46 1.95 -23.58
C PRO A 548 21.71 1.21 -24.69
N ASP A 549 22.27 0.14 -25.26
CA ASP A 549 21.61 -0.71 -26.26
C ASP A 549 20.72 -1.82 -25.65
N GLY A 550 20.68 -1.94 -24.33
CA GLY A 550 19.94 -2.96 -23.60
C GLY A 550 20.73 -4.25 -23.32
N THR A 551 21.99 -4.35 -23.77
CA THR A 551 22.84 -5.49 -23.39
C THR A 551 23.23 -5.40 -21.91
N PRO A 552 23.24 -6.51 -21.15
CA PRO A 552 23.56 -6.45 -19.72
C PRO A 552 25.02 -6.05 -19.44
N ALA A 553 25.23 -5.27 -18.39
CA ALA A 553 26.55 -4.85 -17.94
C ALA A 553 26.90 -5.53 -16.61
N SER A 554 27.96 -6.34 -16.58
CA SER A 554 28.48 -6.95 -15.34
C SER A 554 29.57 -6.05 -14.76
N VAL A 555 29.24 -5.32 -13.69
CA VAL A 555 29.98 -4.14 -13.22
C VAL A 555 29.99 -4.01 -11.70
N ASP A 556 30.99 -3.31 -11.17
CA ASP A 556 31.03 -2.93 -9.76
C ASP A 556 30.18 -1.67 -9.56
N VAL A 557 29.29 -1.69 -8.56
CA VAL A 557 28.39 -0.58 -8.21
C VAL A 557 28.62 -0.18 -6.76
N LYS A 558 29.09 1.05 -6.56
CA LYS A 558 29.13 1.71 -5.26
C LYS A 558 27.78 2.35 -4.95
N ILE A 559 27.33 2.26 -3.70
CA ILE A 559 26.03 2.78 -3.26
C ILE A 559 26.26 3.70 -2.05
N SER A 560 25.73 4.91 -2.13
CA SER A 560 25.84 5.96 -1.11
C SER A 560 24.47 6.57 -0.82
N ALA A 561 24.31 7.21 0.34
CA ALA A 561 23.08 7.91 0.72
C ALA A 561 23.38 9.31 1.26
N VAL A 562 22.40 10.23 1.18
CA VAL A 562 22.42 11.45 1.99
C VAL A 562 22.21 11.09 3.46
N GLN A 563 23.07 11.56 4.35
CA GLN A 563 22.79 11.52 5.79
C GLN A 563 21.68 12.55 6.12
N PRO A 564 20.55 12.15 6.73
CA PRO A 564 19.49 13.09 7.09
C PRO A 564 19.92 14.05 8.21
N GLU A 565 19.49 15.32 8.14
CA GLU A 565 19.92 16.32 9.13
C GLU A 565 19.30 16.07 10.54
N PRO A 566 20.10 16.18 11.62
CA PRO A 566 19.59 16.07 13.00
C PRO A 566 18.55 17.15 13.34
N LEU A 567 17.55 16.78 14.13
CA LEU A 567 16.48 17.67 14.61
C LEU A 567 16.99 18.91 15.38
N ASP A 568 18.12 18.81 16.06
CA ASP A 568 18.65 19.82 16.99
C ASP A 568 19.85 20.63 16.43
N GLY A 569 19.99 20.73 15.11
CA GLY A 569 21.16 21.32 14.44
C GLY A 569 20.89 22.56 13.58
N LEU A 570 21.80 23.54 13.61
CA LEU A 570 21.94 24.51 12.51
C LEU A 570 22.41 23.76 11.24
N PRO A 571 21.95 24.15 10.03
CA PRO A 571 22.27 23.43 8.80
C PRO A 571 23.78 23.37 8.60
N GLN A 572 24.30 22.16 8.48
CA GLN A 572 25.72 21.96 8.17
C GLN A 572 25.96 22.17 6.68
N THR A 573 27.22 22.09 6.24
CA THR A 573 27.62 22.58 4.90
C THR A 573 27.28 21.60 3.77
N GLY A 574 25.98 21.45 3.49
CA GLY A 574 25.43 20.59 2.45
C GLY A 574 25.29 19.12 2.86
N PRO A 575 24.54 18.32 2.10
CA PRO A 575 24.32 16.91 2.41
C PRO A 575 25.62 16.11 2.34
N SER A 576 26.03 15.54 3.48
CA SER A 576 27.11 14.55 3.54
C SER A 576 26.66 13.25 2.86
N ARG A 577 27.28 12.92 1.72
CA ARG A 577 27.14 11.59 1.11
C ARG A 577 27.95 10.58 1.92
N GLN A 578 27.28 9.61 2.52
CA GLN A 578 27.92 8.46 3.16
C GLN A 578 27.87 7.25 2.21
N GLU A 579 28.97 6.52 2.05
CA GLU A 579 28.95 5.22 1.37
C GLU A 579 28.27 4.18 2.30
N ILE A 580 27.25 3.50 1.78
CA ILE A 580 26.42 2.53 2.53
C ILE A 580 26.65 1.08 2.09
N GLY A 581 27.43 0.88 1.03
CA GLY A 581 27.97 -0.40 0.60
C GLY A 581 28.33 -0.43 -0.89
N HIS A 582 28.65 -1.62 -1.38
CA HIS A 582 28.94 -1.89 -2.79
C HIS A 582 28.45 -3.29 -3.17
N ILE A 583 28.18 -3.49 -4.46
CA ILE A 583 27.79 -4.78 -5.04
C ILE A 583 28.51 -5.00 -6.38
N HIS A 584 28.51 -6.24 -6.86
CA HIS A 584 28.87 -6.57 -8.23
C HIS A 584 27.64 -7.11 -8.96
N THR A 585 27.38 -6.66 -10.18
CA THR A 585 26.26 -7.16 -10.99
C THR A 585 26.70 -8.32 -11.87
N ASN A 586 25.88 -9.37 -11.93
CA ASN A 586 26.20 -10.62 -12.61
C ASN A 586 26.11 -10.50 -14.14
N LYS A 587 26.31 -11.62 -14.86
CA LYS A 587 26.24 -11.66 -16.34
C LYS A 587 24.90 -11.26 -16.96
N TYR A 588 23.82 -11.20 -16.17
CA TYR A 588 22.50 -10.70 -16.56
C TYR A 588 22.28 -9.23 -16.14
N GLY A 589 23.32 -8.56 -15.64
CA GLY A 589 23.27 -7.18 -15.20
C GLY A 589 22.65 -6.98 -13.82
N VAL A 590 22.31 -8.06 -13.10
CA VAL A 590 21.59 -8.01 -11.82
C VAL A 590 22.55 -8.10 -10.64
N GLY A 591 22.36 -7.23 -9.65
CA GLY A 591 22.96 -7.34 -8.32
C GLY A 591 21.91 -7.12 -7.22
N HIS A 592 22.12 -7.74 -6.06
CA HIS A 592 21.27 -7.59 -4.87
C HIS A 592 22.04 -6.85 -3.78
N PHE A 593 21.42 -5.82 -3.19
CA PHE A 593 22.01 -4.99 -2.14
C PHE A 593 21.11 -4.99 -0.91
N ARG A 594 21.64 -5.44 0.23
CA ARG A 594 20.97 -5.41 1.53
C ARG A 594 21.79 -4.60 2.53
N SER A 595 21.19 -3.61 3.21
CA SER A 595 21.90 -2.75 4.16
C SER A 595 20.99 -2.19 5.26
N SER A 596 21.42 -2.31 6.51
CA SER A 596 20.73 -1.75 7.69
C SER A 596 21.00 -0.24 7.88
N PHE A 597 21.03 0.53 6.79
CA PHE A 597 21.27 1.97 6.86
C PHE A 597 20.08 2.67 7.53
N PRO A 598 20.27 3.38 8.65
CA PRO A 598 19.17 3.97 9.41
C PRO A 598 18.59 5.16 8.66
N VAL A 599 17.26 5.26 8.63
CA VAL A 599 16.53 6.35 7.98
C VAL A 599 15.66 7.07 9.00
N SER A 600 15.76 8.40 9.08
CA SER A 600 15.04 9.20 10.09
C SER A 600 13.89 10.01 9.47
N SER A 601 12.72 9.94 10.09
CA SER A 601 11.58 10.80 9.79
C SER A 601 11.93 12.29 9.99
N HIS A 602 11.41 13.14 9.09
CA HIS A 602 11.72 14.58 9.12
C HIS A 602 10.53 15.38 9.68
N ASN A 603 10.76 16.20 10.71
CA ASN A 603 9.79 17.15 11.27
C ASN A 603 8.39 16.57 11.62
N GLY A 604 8.31 15.35 12.16
CA GLY A 604 7.04 14.72 12.54
C GLY A 604 6.19 14.19 11.39
N SER A 605 6.75 14.14 10.17
CA SER A 605 6.21 13.32 9.08
C SER A 605 6.32 11.83 9.41
N GLN A 606 5.29 11.04 9.11
CA GLN A 606 5.40 9.56 9.09
C GLN A 606 6.46 9.09 8.09
N TYR A 607 6.70 9.86 7.03
CA TYR A 607 7.65 9.56 5.96
C TYR A 607 9.00 10.22 6.22
N SER A 608 10.04 9.43 5.99
CA SER A 608 11.40 9.87 5.75
C SER A 608 11.68 9.97 4.25
N ASP A 609 12.57 10.91 3.90
CA ASP A 609 13.04 11.19 2.55
C ASP A 609 14.49 10.71 2.46
N THR A 610 14.86 9.95 1.43
CA THR A 610 16.24 9.50 1.20
C THR A 610 16.57 9.48 -0.28
N GLU A 611 17.60 10.25 -0.66
CA GLU A 611 18.27 10.11 -1.94
C GLU A 611 19.48 9.16 -1.82
N LEU A 612 19.43 8.07 -2.58
CA LEU A 612 20.55 7.17 -2.81
C LEU A 612 21.30 7.60 -4.08
N PHE A 613 22.62 7.41 -4.10
CA PHE A 613 23.48 7.58 -5.26
C PHE A 613 24.15 6.26 -5.59
N LEU A 614 23.98 5.80 -6.83
CA LEU A 614 24.57 4.58 -7.34
C LEU A 614 25.61 4.95 -8.41
N GLU A 615 26.85 4.50 -8.24
CA GLU A 615 27.99 4.81 -9.10
C GLU A 615 28.55 3.48 -9.66
N ALA A 616 28.32 3.21 -10.95
CA ALA A 616 28.82 2.01 -11.64
C ALA A 616 30.15 2.26 -12.34
N SER A 617 31.03 1.25 -12.35
CA SER A 617 32.21 1.23 -13.21
C SER A 617 32.58 -0.18 -13.70
N ASP A 618 33.12 -0.27 -14.92
CA ASP A 618 33.69 -1.50 -15.45
C ASP A 618 35.23 -1.44 -15.56
N ARG A 619 35.85 -2.61 -15.74
CA ARG A 619 37.31 -2.76 -15.89
C ARG A 619 37.91 -2.10 -17.14
N HIS A 620 37.08 -1.62 -18.08
CA HIS A 620 37.50 -0.96 -19.31
C HIS A 620 37.38 0.59 -19.18
N GLY A 621 36.92 1.09 -18.03
CA GLY A 621 36.74 2.52 -17.76
C GLY A 621 35.37 3.07 -18.14
N ASN A 622 34.41 2.22 -18.54
CA ASN A 622 33.01 2.62 -18.68
C ASN A 622 32.45 2.98 -17.30
N ARG A 623 31.55 3.97 -17.27
CA ARG A 623 30.90 4.46 -16.05
C ARG A 623 29.43 4.76 -16.28
N GLY A 624 28.70 4.86 -15.18
CA GLY A 624 27.34 5.37 -15.12
C GLY A 624 26.99 5.81 -13.72
N VAL A 625 26.08 6.77 -13.61
CA VAL A 625 25.54 7.24 -12.33
C VAL A 625 24.02 7.30 -12.38
N HIS A 626 23.39 7.08 -11.22
CA HIS A 626 21.94 7.21 -11.02
C HIS A 626 21.70 7.73 -9.60
N SER A 627 20.69 8.60 -9.41
CA SER A 627 20.17 8.89 -8.07
C SER A 627 18.73 8.42 -7.94
N GLU A 628 18.48 7.71 -6.84
CA GLU A 628 17.22 7.02 -6.57
C GLU A 628 16.55 7.68 -5.36
N HIS A 629 15.29 8.06 -5.51
CA HIS A 629 14.55 8.81 -4.49
C HIS A 629 13.55 7.89 -3.81
N MET A 630 13.72 7.69 -2.50
CA MET A 630 12.93 6.77 -1.70
C MET A 630 12.17 7.52 -0.62
N TRP A 631 10.84 7.34 -0.62
CA TRP A 631 9.97 7.63 0.51
C TRP A 631 9.86 6.34 1.34
N ARG A 632 10.03 6.44 2.67
CA ARG A 632 9.93 5.29 3.59
C ARG A 632 9.22 5.69 4.87
N ARG A 633 8.27 4.91 5.38
CA ARG A 633 7.63 5.22 6.68
C ARG A 633 8.54 4.86 7.84
N GLY A 634 8.49 5.62 8.92
CA GLY A 634 9.15 5.33 10.20
C GLY A 634 8.33 4.41 11.12
N GLU A 635 7.57 3.48 10.54
CA GLU A 635 6.57 2.64 11.23
C GLU A 635 7.03 1.17 11.33
N GLU A 636 6.18 0.28 11.84
CA GLU A 636 6.47 -1.16 11.93
C GLU A 636 6.75 -1.78 10.55
N TYR A 637 7.57 -2.83 10.52
CA TYR A 637 7.81 -3.63 9.32
C TYR A 637 7.80 -5.13 9.60
N LEU A 638 7.53 -5.89 8.54
CA LEU A 638 7.69 -7.33 8.45
C LEU A 638 8.23 -7.63 7.05
N HIS A 639 9.24 -8.48 6.93
CA HIS A 639 9.76 -9.01 5.68
C HIS A 639 9.68 -10.55 5.70
N ILE A 640 9.46 -11.16 4.53
CA ILE A 640 9.68 -12.58 4.29
C ILE A 640 10.61 -12.73 3.09
N THR A 641 11.69 -13.48 3.24
CA THR A 641 12.71 -13.68 2.19
C THR A 641 12.87 -15.16 1.91
N ALA A 642 12.48 -15.60 0.71
CA ALA A 642 12.70 -16.98 0.28
C ALA A 642 14.19 -17.23 -0.01
N LEU A 643 14.76 -18.31 0.53
CA LEU A 643 16.17 -18.69 0.34
C LEU A 643 16.46 -19.29 -1.05
N LYS A 644 15.40 -19.62 -1.79
CA LYS A 644 15.40 -19.95 -3.22
C LYS A 644 14.10 -19.46 -3.85
N THR A 645 14.20 -18.95 -5.07
CA THR A 645 13.08 -18.60 -5.95
C THR A 645 12.85 -19.67 -7.02
N LEU A 646 13.88 -20.36 -7.52
CA LEU A 646 13.70 -21.48 -8.45
C LEU A 646 13.88 -22.83 -7.73
N LEU A 647 12.78 -23.55 -7.54
CA LEU A 647 12.76 -24.88 -6.92
C LEU A 647 12.37 -25.97 -7.91
N ARG A 648 12.82 -27.20 -7.63
CA ARG A 648 12.46 -28.41 -8.37
C ARG A 648 11.43 -29.22 -7.58
N GLU A 649 10.73 -30.10 -8.28
CA GLU A 649 9.83 -31.10 -7.68
C GLU A 649 10.53 -31.81 -6.50
N GLY A 650 9.88 -31.82 -5.32
CA GLY A 650 10.42 -32.40 -4.08
C GLY A 650 11.35 -31.50 -3.24
N GLU A 651 11.70 -30.28 -3.67
CA GLU A 651 12.48 -29.35 -2.83
C GLU A 651 11.56 -28.51 -1.90
N SER A 652 11.78 -28.58 -0.58
CA SER A 652 11.07 -27.73 0.41
C SER A 652 11.31 -26.24 0.16
N VAL A 653 10.25 -25.44 0.23
CA VAL A 653 10.37 -23.97 0.23
C VAL A 653 10.85 -23.52 1.61
N ASN A 654 11.93 -22.75 1.64
CA ASN A 654 12.56 -22.27 2.87
C ASN A 654 12.61 -20.74 2.84
N ALA A 655 12.19 -20.07 3.92
CA ALA A 655 12.23 -18.62 4.02
C ALA A 655 12.65 -18.12 5.40
N GLU A 656 13.22 -16.92 5.45
CA GLU A 656 13.51 -16.17 6.67
C GLU A 656 12.45 -15.08 6.89
N LEU A 657 12.23 -14.71 8.16
CA LEU A 657 11.29 -13.69 8.60
C LEU A 657 12.04 -12.66 9.45
N GLU A 658 11.82 -11.37 9.19
CA GLU A 658 12.42 -10.25 9.93
C GLU A 658 11.39 -9.15 10.20
N SER A 659 11.39 -8.54 11.39
CA SER A 659 10.40 -7.53 11.81
C SER A 659 10.99 -6.51 12.79
N SER A 660 10.35 -5.34 12.87
CA SER A 660 10.60 -4.33 13.91
C SER A 660 10.23 -4.75 15.33
N GLU A 661 9.20 -5.59 15.48
CA GLU A 661 8.74 -6.06 16.79
C GLU A 661 9.61 -7.20 17.31
N ALA A 662 9.93 -7.20 18.60
CA ALA A 662 10.83 -8.21 19.17
C ALA A 662 10.21 -9.63 19.20
N GLU A 663 8.93 -9.78 19.56
CA GLU A 663 8.32 -11.10 19.81
C GLU A 663 6.90 -11.27 19.19
N PRO A 664 6.63 -10.91 17.91
CA PRO A 664 5.30 -11.08 17.30
C PRO A 664 4.99 -12.55 16.93
N GLU A 665 3.69 -12.93 17.00
CA GLU A 665 3.16 -14.19 16.44
C GLU A 665 2.72 -13.94 14.99
N ILE A 666 3.52 -14.40 14.02
CA ILE A 666 3.31 -14.20 12.58
C ILE A 666 2.64 -15.43 11.96
N TYR A 667 1.70 -15.18 11.04
CA TYR A 667 1.04 -16.21 10.24
C TYR A 667 1.64 -16.20 8.83
N VAL A 668 1.96 -17.39 8.30
CA VAL A 668 2.52 -17.57 6.95
C VAL A 668 1.59 -18.46 6.13
N ASP A 669 0.88 -17.86 5.18
CA ASP A 669 0.05 -18.56 4.21
C ASP A 669 0.86 -18.99 2.98
N VAL A 670 0.53 -20.17 2.47
CA VAL A 670 1.14 -20.80 1.30
C VAL A 670 0.06 -20.97 0.24
N LEU A 671 0.17 -20.23 -0.85
CA LEU A 671 -0.86 -20.13 -1.89
C LEU A 671 -0.36 -20.69 -3.20
N GLY A 672 -1.16 -21.52 -3.87
CA GLY A 672 -0.85 -22.06 -5.19
C GLY A 672 -2.12 -22.37 -5.98
N GLY A 673 -2.12 -22.07 -7.28
CA GLY A 673 -3.25 -22.37 -8.18
C GLY A 673 -4.61 -21.80 -7.71
N GLY A 674 -4.61 -20.62 -7.08
CA GLY A 674 -5.83 -20.00 -6.54
C GLY A 674 -6.38 -20.66 -5.27
N LYS A 675 -5.53 -21.33 -4.47
CA LYS A 675 -5.94 -22.02 -3.24
C LYS A 675 -4.94 -21.80 -2.11
N LEU A 676 -5.44 -21.89 -0.86
CA LEU A 676 -4.59 -22.08 0.30
C LEU A 676 -4.15 -23.55 0.36
N LEU A 677 -2.84 -23.78 0.26
CA LEU A 677 -2.22 -25.10 0.41
C LEU A 677 -1.84 -25.38 1.87
N GLY A 678 -1.57 -24.33 2.66
CA GLY A 678 -1.43 -24.43 4.11
C GLY A 678 -1.16 -23.09 4.78
N THR A 679 -1.35 -23.06 6.10
CA THR A 679 -0.93 -21.97 6.99
C THR A 679 0.09 -22.51 7.98
N GLN A 680 1.25 -21.88 8.07
CA GLN A 680 2.16 -22.03 9.22
C GLN A 680 2.04 -20.81 10.13
N ARG A 681 2.53 -20.95 11.37
CA ARG A 681 2.48 -19.88 12.36
C ARG A 681 3.75 -19.89 13.19
N ILE A 682 4.48 -18.78 13.11
CA ILE A 682 5.84 -18.64 13.59
C ILE A 682 5.85 -17.57 14.68
N GLN A 683 6.29 -17.95 15.88
CA GLN A 683 6.67 -16.99 16.90
C GLN A 683 8.05 -16.45 16.50
N LEU A 684 8.16 -15.15 16.23
CA LEU A 684 9.48 -14.54 16.07
C LEU A 684 10.13 -14.31 17.45
N HIS A 685 11.46 -14.32 17.47
CA HIS A 685 12.28 -14.01 18.63
C HIS A 685 13.33 -12.98 18.24
N GLN A 686 13.47 -11.90 19.02
CA GLN A 686 14.27 -10.72 18.65
C GLN A 686 13.99 -10.21 17.22
N GLY A 687 12.72 -10.25 16.81
CA GLY A 687 12.24 -9.83 15.49
C GLY A 687 12.65 -10.75 14.35
N ARG A 688 13.09 -11.98 14.63
CA ARG A 688 13.56 -12.92 13.61
C ARG A 688 12.94 -14.32 13.74
N GLY A 689 12.83 -15.00 12.61
CA GLY A 689 12.34 -16.37 12.53
C GLY A 689 12.64 -17.02 11.19
N HIS A 690 12.26 -18.30 11.07
CA HIS A 690 12.45 -19.11 9.88
C HIS A 690 11.23 -20.02 9.69
N VAL A 691 10.92 -20.33 8.43
CA VAL A 691 9.82 -21.21 8.04
C VAL A 691 10.28 -22.20 6.97
N GLU A 692 10.10 -23.50 7.23
CA GLU A 692 10.26 -24.57 6.24
C GLU A 692 8.90 -25.12 5.84
N ILE A 693 8.58 -25.01 4.56
CA ILE A 693 7.35 -25.51 3.96
C ILE A 693 7.73 -26.73 3.10
N HIS A 694 7.41 -27.91 3.62
CA HIS A 694 7.65 -29.17 2.93
C HIS A 694 6.87 -29.22 1.61
N TRP A 695 7.50 -29.74 0.56
CA TRP A 695 6.90 -29.87 -0.77
C TRP A 695 5.66 -30.78 -0.77
N GLN A 696 4.68 -30.46 -1.61
CA GLN A 696 3.42 -31.20 -1.82
C GLN A 696 3.18 -31.36 -3.34
N GLU A 697 2.36 -32.32 -3.78
CA GLU A 697 2.12 -32.57 -5.23
C GLU A 697 1.42 -31.39 -5.94
N GLU A 698 0.74 -30.55 -5.15
CA GLU A 698 0.13 -29.28 -5.52
C GLU A 698 1.15 -28.13 -5.75
N PHE A 699 2.42 -28.30 -5.36
CA PHE A 699 3.45 -27.26 -5.48
C PHE A 699 4.00 -27.21 -6.91
N ARG A 700 3.27 -26.49 -7.76
CA ARG A 700 3.54 -26.33 -9.19
C ARG A 700 3.47 -24.86 -9.60
N ASN A 701 4.21 -24.52 -10.65
CA ASN A 701 4.19 -23.22 -11.32
C ASN A 701 4.66 -22.06 -10.42
N SER A 702 3.76 -21.45 -9.65
CA SER A 702 4.03 -20.33 -8.76
C SER A 702 3.38 -20.57 -7.41
N ILE A 703 4.19 -20.52 -6.35
CA ILE A 703 3.75 -20.50 -4.96
C ILE A 703 4.02 -19.12 -4.37
N LEU A 704 2.98 -18.48 -3.85
CA LEU A 704 3.07 -17.20 -3.15
C LEU A 704 3.05 -17.48 -1.64
N LEU A 705 4.12 -17.06 -0.97
CA LEU A 705 4.20 -17.00 0.48
C LEU A 705 3.71 -15.64 0.96
N VAL A 706 2.92 -15.65 2.02
CA VAL A 706 2.27 -14.47 2.57
C VAL A 706 2.45 -14.46 4.08
N ALA A 707 3.32 -13.59 4.59
CA ALA A 707 3.56 -13.42 6.03
C ALA A 707 2.81 -12.18 6.54
N TYR A 708 2.12 -12.27 7.68
CA TYR A 708 1.42 -11.13 8.27
C TYR A 708 1.17 -11.30 9.78
N LYS A 709 0.99 -10.16 10.44
CA LYS A 709 0.52 -10.04 11.83
C LYS A 709 -1.01 -9.94 11.86
N LEU A 710 -1.66 -10.59 12.82
CA LEU A 710 -3.08 -10.37 13.12
C LEU A 710 -3.20 -9.26 14.17
N ASP A 711 -3.08 -8.01 13.73
CA ASP A 711 -3.23 -6.83 14.59
C ASP A 711 -4.44 -6.00 14.16
N PHE A 712 -5.56 -6.25 14.83
CA PHE A 712 -6.84 -5.56 14.60
C PHE A 712 -6.94 -4.21 15.34
N ALA A 713 -5.89 -3.75 16.04
CA ALA A 713 -5.83 -2.42 16.63
C ALA A 713 -5.15 -1.39 15.69
N SER A 714 -4.56 -1.86 14.58
CA SER A 714 -3.98 -1.05 13.52
C SER A 714 -4.97 -0.85 12.37
N GLU A 715 -5.03 0.36 11.81
CA GLU A 715 -5.75 0.64 10.54
C GLU A 715 -5.09 -0.02 9.31
N ARG A 716 -3.98 -0.76 9.48
CA ARG A 716 -3.23 -1.42 8.41
C ARG A 716 -2.69 -2.79 8.80
N SER A 717 -2.76 -3.74 7.86
CA SER A 717 -2.08 -5.02 7.98
C SER A 717 -0.56 -4.88 7.84
N THR A 718 0.20 -5.18 8.90
CA THR A 718 1.66 -5.40 8.77
C THR A 718 1.89 -6.75 8.10
N ALA A 719 2.17 -6.72 6.78
CA ALA A 719 2.25 -7.90 5.94
C ALA A 719 3.37 -7.83 4.88
N ALA A 720 3.82 -8.99 4.41
CA ALA A 720 4.91 -9.18 3.47
C ALA A 720 4.64 -10.38 2.57
N THR A 721 5.22 -10.39 1.36
CA THR A 721 5.10 -11.53 0.43
C THR A 721 6.43 -11.95 -0.17
N ALA A 722 6.56 -13.23 -0.50
CA ALA A 722 7.66 -13.77 -1.28
C ALA A 722 7.12 -14.78 -2.29
N GLN A 723 7.49 -14.65 -3.56
CA GLN A 723 7.08 -15.58 -4.61
C GLN A 723 8.21 -16.55 -4.95
N VAL A 724 7.87 -17.83 -5.10
CA VAL A 724 8.77 -18.87 -5.59
C VAL A 724 8.12 -19.64 -6.74
N LEU A 725 8.94 -20.18 -7.63
CA LEU A 725 8.50 -20.98 -8.77
C LEU A 725 8.89 -22.44 -8.60
N PHE A 726 8.00 -23.30 -9.08
CA PHE A 726 8.29 -24.69 -9.45
C PHE A 726 8.09 -24.77 -10.97
N PRO A 727 9.12 -24.46 -11.79
CA PRO A 727 8.99 -24.34 -13.24
C PRO A 727 8.52 -25.63 -13.92
N GLU A 728 7.45 -25.51 -14.70
CA GLU A 728 6.92 -26.57 -15.56
C GLU A 728 6.81 -26.03 -16.99
N LEU A 729 7.12 -26.86 -17.98
CA LEU A 729 6.81 -26.52 -19.37
C LEU A 729 5.27 -26.44 -19.50
N GLN A 730 4.76 -25.33 -20.01
CA GLN A 730 3.32 -25.10 -20.25
C GLN A 730 3.02 -24.83 -21.73
N ASP A 731 3.96 -24.19 -22.44
CA ASP A 731 3.80 -23.79 -23.83
C ASP A 731 3.72 -25.01 -24.79
N LEU A 732 2.81 -24.90 -25.77
CA LEU A 732 2.61 -25.91 -26.81
C LEU A 732 3.69 -25.80 -27.90
N ASP A 733 4.25 -26.93 -28.32
CA ASP A 733 5.03 -27.01 -29.57
C ASP A 733 4.07 -27.07 -30.76
N PRO A 734 4.03 -26.07 -31.68
CA PRO A 734 3.14 -26.10 -32.84
C PRO A 734 3.59 -27.07 -33.94
N GLY A 735 4.83 -27.59 -33.87
CA GLY A 735 5.33 -28.67 -34.72
C GLY A 735 5.33 -28.38 -36.23
N VAL A 736 5.43 -27.11 -36.64
CA VAL A 736 5.23 -26.67 -38.03
C VAL A 736 6.32 -27.19 -38.96
N ARG A 737 5.91 -27.79 -40.09
CA ARG A 737 6.81 -28.26 -41.15
C ARG A 737 6.30 -27.84 -42.52
N LEU A 738 7.13 -27.16 -43.30
CA LEU A 738 6.89 -26.88 -44.72
C LEU A 738 7.49 -28.01 -45.58
N GLN A 739 6.84 -28.34 -46.69
CA GLN A 739 7.34 -29.37 -47.62
C GLN A 739 8.69 -29.01 -48.26
N GLN A 740 8.90 -27.73 -48.56
CA GLN A 740 10.15 -27.16 -49.07
C GLN A 740 10.32 -25.70 -48.61
N ALA A 741 11.54 -25.18 -48.70
CA ALA A 741 11.89 -23.82 -48.24
C ALA A 741 11.67 -22.71 -49.29
N THR A 742 11.26 -23.05 -50.51
CA THR A 742 11.09 -22.10 -51.62
C THR A 742 10.05 -22.64 -52.60
N TYR A 743 9.20 -21.77 -53.14
CA TYR A 743 8.09 -22.11 -54.04
C TYR A 743 8.07 -21.16 -55.24
N LYS A 744 7.59 -21.62 -56.38
CA LYS A 744 7.33 -20.79 -57.57
C LYS A 744 5.95 -20.10 -57.46
N PRO A 745 5.74 -18.95 -58.11
CA PRO A 745 4.41 -18.35 -58.21
C PRO A 745 3.40 -19.34 -58.81
N GLY A 746 2.29 -19.56 -58.10
CA GLY A 746 1.24 -20.53 -58.47
C GLY A 746 1.50 -21.98 -58.05
N GLU A 747 2.64 -22.28 -57.41
CA GLU A 747 2.91 -23.59 -56.79
C GLU A 747 2.17 -23.72 -55.45
N SER A 748 1.60 -24.90 -55.17
CA SER A 748 0.89 -25.15 -53.91
C SER A 748 1.87 -25.37 -52.77
N ALA A 749 1.88 -24.48 -51.78
CA ALA A 749 2.64 -24.68 -50.55
C ALA A 749 1.87 -25.57 -49.56
N LEU A 750 2.52 -26.62 -49.05
CA LEU A 750 1.97 -27.50 -48.02
C LEU A 750 2.70 -27.28 -46.69
N ALA A 751 1.91 -27.01 -45.65
CA ALA A 751 2.34 -26.90 -44.26
C ALA A 751 1.63 -27.95 -43.42
N THR A 752 2.39 -28.73 -42.64
CA THR A 752 1.87 -29.70 -41.68
C THR A 752 2.12 -29.19 -40.27
N PHE A 753 1.12 -29.30 -39.40
CA PHE A 753 1.17 -28.88 -38.00
C PHE A 753 0.98 -30.11 -37.11
N HIS A 754 1.86 -30.30 -36.14
CA HIS A 754 1.76 -31.37 -35.14
C HIS A 754 1.83 -30.73 -33.75
N VAL A 755 0.69 -30.23 -33.26
CA VAL A 755 0.64 -29.52 -31.99
C VAL A 755 0.82 -30.51 -30.83
N ARG A 756 1.85 -30.29 -30.01
CA ARG A 756 2.15 -31.13 -28.84
C ARG A 756 2.00 -30.37 -27.54
N SER A 757 1.56 -31.08 -26.51
CA SER A 757 1.69 -30.66 -25.12
C SER A 757 3.16 -30.60 -24.68
N PRO A 758 3.46 -29.94 -23.55
CA PRO A 758 4.73 -30.03 -22.84
C PRO A 758 5.29 -31.46 -22.66
N GLU A 759 4.43 -32.47 -22.46
CA GLU A 759 4.85 -33.87 -22.32
C GLU A 759 5.03 -34.58 -23.68
N GLY A 760 5.04 -33.84 -24.79
CA GLY A 760 5.26 -34.35 -26.14
C GLY A 760 4.06 -35.08 -26.78
N LYS A 761 2.89 -35.05 -26.16
CA LYS A 761 1.67 -35.74 -26.66
C LYS A 761 0.95 -34.86 -27.67
N GLU A 762 0.43 -35.41 -28.76
CA GLU A 762 -0.42 -34.65 -29.68
C GLU A 762 -1.73 -34.22 -28.99
N VAL A 763 -2.11 -32.95 -29.15
CA VAL A 763 -3.27 -32.34 -28.48
C VAL A 763 -4.20 -31.63 -29.47
N ARG A 764 -5.47 -31.54 -29.09
CA ARG A 764 -6.48 -30.78 -29.84
C ARG A 764 -6.40 -29.31 -29.44
N SER A 765 -6.08 -28.44 -30.40
CA SER A 765 -5.86 -27.00 -30.17
C SER A 765 -6.47 -26.14 -31.27
N ALA A 766 -6.83 -24.90 -30.94
CA ALA A 766 -7.18 -23.90 -31.94
C ALA A 766 -5.90 -23.21 -32.47
N LEU A 767 -5.62 -23.35 -33.77
CA LEU A 767 -4.54 -22.64 -34.44
C LEU A 767 -5.08 -21.41 -35.18
N GLY A 768 -4.51 -20.24 -34.90
CA GLY A 768 -4.66 -19.05 -35.75
C GLY A 768 -3.44 -18.92 -36.64
N ILE A 769 -3.61 -19.05 -37.96
CA ILE A 769 -2.54 -18.96 -38.95
C ILE A 769 -2.70 -17.63 -39.69
N VAL A 770 -1.62 -16.84 -39.76
CA VAL A 770 -1.56 -15.60 -40.53
C VAL A 770 -0.50 -15.76 -41.60
N ILE A 771 -0.85 -15.46 -42.85
CA ILE A 771 0.07 -15.45 -44.00
C ILE A 771 -0.01 -14.06 -44.62
N TYR A 772 1.11 -13.35 -44.64
CA TYR A 772 1.22 -12.00 -45.21
C TYR A 772 2.39 -11.94 -46.20
N ASP A 773 2.31 -11.01 -47.15
CA ASP A 773 3.43 -10.66 -48.02
C ASP A 773 4.48 -9.88 -47.22
N GLN A 774 5.75 -10.28 -47.31
CA GLN A 774 6.85 -9.57 -46.65
C GLN A 774 6.91 -8.10 -47.07
N ALA A 775 6.52 -7.74 -48.30
CA ALA A 775 6.43 -6.35 -48.74
C ALA A 775 5.39 -5.52 -47.95
N VAL A 776 4.33 -6.15 -47.43
CA VAL A 776 3.40 -5.51 -46.47
C VAL A 776 4.09 -5.33 -45.13
N ALA A 777 4.79 -6.34 -44.62
CA ALA A 777 5.53 -6.22 -43.35
C ALA A 777 6.66 -5.19 -43.42
N GLU A 778 7.30 -4.99 -44.58
CA GLU A 778 8.29 -3.93 -44.81
C GLU A 778 7.66 -2.54 -44.87
N ARG A 779 6.51 -2.37 -45.55
CA ARG A 779 5.74 -1.11 -45.51
C ARG A 779 5.31 -0.79 -44.08
N VAL A 780 4.80 -1.79 -43.34
CA VAL A 780 4.51 -1.67 -41.91
C VAL A 780 5.76 -1.27 -41.14
N ARG A 781 6.88 -1.98 -41.27
CA ARG A 781 8.12 -1.71 -40.52
C ARG A 781 8.65 -0.29 -40.75
N SER A 782 8.59 0.21 -41.99
CA SER A 782 8.94 1.60 -42.30
C SER A 782 7.92 2.63 -41.80
N ASP A 783 6.62 2.30 -41.72
CA ASP A 783 5.59 3.25 -41.28
C ASP A 783 5.23 3.15 -39.76
N HIS A 784 5.70 2.09 -39.08
CA HIS A 784 5.39 1.73 -37.68
C HIS A 784 6.37 2.34 -36.69
N GLU A 785 7.66 2.47 -37.01
CA GLU A 785 8.71 2.81 -36.02
C GLU A 785 8.40 4.06 -35.17
N PHE A 786 7.57 4.98 -35.70
CA PHE A 786 7.11 6.18 -35.01
C PHE A 786 5.59 6.26 -34.74
N GLY A 787 4.79 5.27 -35.15
CA GLY A 787 3.31 5.25 -35.09
C GLY A 787 2.68 4.51 -33.91
N ARG A 788 1.35 4.43 -33.88
CA ARG A 788 0.54 3.73 -32.84
C ARG A 788 -0.10 2.40 -33.31
N TYR A 789 0.33 1.82 -34.44
CA TYR A 789 -0.30 0.64 -35.06
C TYR A 789 0.74 -0.41 -35.48
N GLY A 790 0.47 -1.70 -35.28
CA GLY A 790 1.43 -2.80 -35.47
C GLY A 790 0.82 -4.20 -35.39
N PHE A 791 1.64 -5.24 -35.58
CA PHE A 791 1.18 -6.64 -35.47
C PHE A 791 0.88 -6.99 -34.00
N TYR A 792 -0.36 -6.76 -33.57
CA TYR A 792 -0.75 -6.86 -32.16
C TYR A 792 -0.96 -8.29 -31.67
N TYR A 793 -0.11 -8.67 -30.73
CA TYR A 793 -0.37 -9.65 -29.68
C TYR A 793 -0.05 -8.99 -28.35
N ASN A 794 -1.09 -8.59 -27.61
CA ASN A 794 -0.95 -7.98 -26.29
C ASN A 794 -1.57 -8.92 -25.24
N ASP A 795 -0.73 -9.47 -24.35
CA ASP A 795 -1.14 -10.38 -23.27
C ASP A 795 -0.73 -9.76 -21.92
N LEU A 796 -1.53 -8.78 -21.49
CA LEU A 796 -1.31 -7.91 -20.32
C LEU A 796 -1.10 -8.66 -18.99
N ARG A 797 -1.30 -9.99 -18.95
CA ARG A 797 -1.16 -10.84 -17.76
C ARG A 797 0.25 -10.86 -17.19
N TRP A 798 1.27 -10.73 -18.06
CA TRP A 798 2.68 -10.90 -17.68
C TRP A 798 3.44 -9.58 -17.59
N ASP A 799 2.86 -8.48 -18.08
CA ASP A 799 3.45 -7.14 -18.12
C ASP A 799 3.66 -6.49 -16.73
N GLY A 800 3.16 -7.11 -15.66
CA GLY A 800 3.41 -6.70 -14.28
C GLY A 800 4.79 -7.12 -13.73
N TYR A 801 5.50 -8.03 -14.40
CA TYR A 801 6.80 -8.54 -13.98
C TYR A 801 7.98 -7.82 -14.64
N ASN A 802 9.13 -7.78 -13.96
CA ASN A 802 10.35 -7.24 -14.54
C ASN A 802 10.86 -8.15 -15.67
N HIS A 803 11.17 -7.57 -16.83
CA HIS A 803 11.83 -8.28 -17.94
C HIS A 803 13.29 -7.81 -18.03
N ILE A 804 14.23 -8.72 -17.76
CA ILE A 804 15.65 -8.41 -17.51
C ILE A 804 16.51 -9.28 -18.42
N ALA A 805 17.48 -8.68 -19.12
CA ALA A 805 18.41 -9.40 -20.01
C ALA A 805 17.75 -10.28 -21.10
N GLY A 806 16.52 -9.96 -21.51
CA GLY A 806 15.74 -10.77 -22.45
C GLY A 806 14.97 -11.94 -21.81
N ILE A 807 14.83 -11.96 -20.47
CA ILE A 807 14.19 -13.01 -19.69
C ILE A 807 13.15 -12.37 -18.76
N GLY A 808 11.89 -12.82 -18.84
CA GLY A 808 10.81 -12.44 -17.92
C GLY A 808 10.18 -13.64 -17.23
N TYR A 809 9.07 -13.40 -16.52
CA TYR A 809 8.34 -14.41 -15.75
C TYR A 809 8.04 -15.69 -16.54
N ARG A 810 7.51 -15.56 -17.77
CA ARG A 810 7.13 -16.69 -18.63
C ARG A 810 8.33 -17.57 -19.02
N ASP A 811 9.49 -16.97 -19.23
CA ASP A 811 10.74 -17.64 -19.61
C ASP A 811 11.39 -18.41 -18.43
N LEU A 812 11.10 -17.97 -17.20
CA LEU A 812 11.47 -18.68 -15.98
C LEU A 812 10.48 -19.80 -15.67
N LEU A 813 9.18 -19.55 -15.84
CA LEU A 813 8.12 -20.53 -15.61
C LEU A 813 8.23 -21.73 -16.56
N ASN A 814 8.41 -21.50 -17.86
CA ASN A 814 8.58 -22.56 -18.87
C ASN A 814 9.99 -23.21 -18.87
N ARG A 815 10.77 -23.07 -17.80
CA ARG A 815 12.18 -23.51 -17.79
C ARG A 815 12.37 -24.89 -17.17
N GLN A 816 12.73 -25.88 -17.98
CA GLN A 816 13.07 -27.21 -17.44
C GLN A 816 14.36 -27.17 -16.60
N LEU A 817 14.24 -27.44 -15.29
CA LEU A 817 15.36 -27.44 -14.33
C LEU A 817 16.06 -28.81 -14.26
N THR A 818 16.96 -29.08 -15.20
CA THR A 818 17.67 -30.37 -15.35
C THR A 818 18.82 -30.61 -14.37
N GLY A 819 19.04 -29.72 -13.40
CA GLY A 819 20.14 -29.80 -12.42
C GLY A 819 20.05 -28.68 -11.37
N PRO A 820 21.12 -28.47 -10.57
CA PRO A 820 21.19 -27.36 -9.63
C PRO A 820 21.07 -26.00 -10.35
N VAL A 821 20.30 -25.08 -9.78
CA VAL A 821 20.12 -23.72 -10.33
C VAL A 821 21.43 -22.92 -10.17
N PRO A 822 22.00 -22.34 -11.25
CA PRO A 822 23.18 -21.49 -11.13
C PRO A 822 22.89 -20.19 -10.36
N PRO A 823 23.79 -19.71 -9.47
CA PRO A 823 23.57 -18.49 -8.69
C PRO A 823 23.17 -17.24 -9.50
N ASP A 824 23.75 -17.06 -10.70
CA ASP A 824 23.37 -15.94 -11.58
C ASP A 824 21.89 -15.99 -12.01
N LEU A 825 21.36 -17.19 -12.24
CA LEU A 825 19.99 -17.42 -12.70
C LEU A 825 19.01 -17.34 -11.53
N GLU A 826 19.43 -17.80 -10.36
CA GLU A 826 18.69 -17.68 -9.10
C GLU A 826 18.50 -16.19 -8.73
N LEU A 827 19.58 -15.40 -8.74
CA LEU A 827 19.53 -13.95 -8.53
C LEU A 827 18.72 -13.22 -9.62
N LEU A 828 18.81 -13.65 -10.88
CA LEU A 828 17.96 -13.13 -11.95
C LEU A 828 16.48 -13.41 -11.66
N ALA A 829 16.14 -14.62 -11.22
CA ALA A 829 14.76 -14.99 -10.92
C ALA A 829 14.19 -14.21 -9.74
N GLN A 830 14.98 -14.01 -8.68
CA GLN A 830 14.62 -13.14 -7.55
C GLN A 830 14.29 -11.72 -8.05
N ALA A 831 15.15 -11.12 -8.89
CA ALA A 831 14.91 -9.78 -9.45
C ALA A 831 13.74 -9.70 -10.46
N VAL A 832 13.45 -10.79 -11.19
CA VAL A 832 12.27 -10.87 -12.08
C VAL A 832 10.96 -10.91 -11.29
N LEU A 833 10.93 -11.65 -10.17
CA LEU A 833 9.74 -11.75 -9.29
C LEU A 833 9.63 -10.63 -8.25
N ALA A 834 10.70 -9.87 -8.01
CA ALA A 834 10.71 -8.78 -7.05
C ALA A 834 9.58 -7.77 -7.37
N PRO A 835 8.76 -7.36 -6.37
CA PRO A 835 7.57 -6.57 -6.61
C PRO A 835 7.89 -5.22 -7.26
N GLY A 836 7.41 -5.04 -8.48
CA GLY A 836 7.51 -3.77 -9.23
C GLY A 836 6.46 -2.75 -8.79
N TRP A 837 6.30 -1.70 -9.61
CA TRP A 837 5.33 -0.61 -9.35
C TRP A 837 3.87 -1.06 -9.27
N ASN A 838 3.55 -2.18 -9.92
CA ASN A 838 2.24 -2.84 -9.88
C ASN A 838 2.38 -4.25 -9.26
N GLY A 839 3.23 -4.40 -8.24
CA GLY A 839 3.41 -5.67 -7.52
C GLY A 839 2.06 -6.23 -7.06
N GLN A 840 1.89 -7.55 -7.12
CA GLN A 840 0.57 -8.19 -7.04
C GLN A 840 -0.29 -7.67 -5.87
N ASN A 841 -1.59 -7.47 -6.12
CA ASN A 841 -2.60 -6.98 -5.19
C ASN A 841 -2.88 -7.95 -4.02
N PHE A 842 -1.86 -8.21 -3.21
CA PHE A 842 -2.00 -8.81 -1.91
C PHE A 842 -2.41 -7.72 -0.92
N ASP A 843 -3.72 -7.59 -0.72
CA ASP A 843 -4.34 -6.67 0.23
C ASP A 843 -5.21 -7.51 1.19
N LEU A 844 -5.00 -7.34 2.49
CA LEU A 844 -5.80 -7.99 3.54
C LEU A 844 -6.85 -7.02 4.06
N PHE A 845 -8.07 -7.51 4.25
CA PHE A 845 -8.97 -6.88 5.21
C PHE A 845 -8.67 -7.41 6.62
N LEU A 846 -8.75 -6.53 7.61
CA LEU A 846 -8.80 -6.86 9.05
C LEU A 846 -9.98 -6.10 9.65
N GLU A 847 -11.15 -6.70 9.62
CA GLU A 847 -12.39 -6.07 10.06
C GLU A 847 -12.67 -6.34 11.54
N SER A 848 -12.92 -5.25 12.26
CA SER A 848 -13.34 -5.20 13.67
C SER A 848 -14.29 -4.01 13.85
N GLU A 849 -15.39 -3.97 13.09
CA GLU A 849 -16.47 -2.98 13.31
C GLU A 849 -17.19 -3.31 14.61
N SER A 850 -16.62 -2.90 15.75
CA SER A 850 -17.19 -3.15 17.07
C SER A 850 -17.30 -1.86 17.89
N ALA A 851 -18.28 -1.82 18.78
CA ALA A 851 -18.39 -0.71 19.73
C ALA A 851 -17.18 -0.66 20.70
N PHE A 852 -16.45 -1.77 20.86
CA PHE A 852 -15.31 -1.89 21.76
C PHE A 852 -14.12 -1.03 21.33
N ASP A 853 -13.98 -0.83 20.01
CA ASP A 853 -12.80 -0.21 19.40
C ASP A 853 -12.94 1.33 19.28
N GLN A 854 -14.07 1.91 19.73
CA GLN A 854 -14.29 3.36 19.79
C GLN A 854 -13.64 4.00 21.03
N SER A 855 -13.18 5.25 20.93
CA SER A 855 -12.65 5.94 22.12
C SER A 855 -13.77 6.39 23.07
N PRO A 856 -13.65 6.21 24.40
CA PRO A 856 -14.59 6.79 25.36
C PRO A 856 -14.74 8.32 25.19
N SER A 857 -13.65 8.99 24.78
CA SER A 857 -13.63 10.45 24.53
C SER A 857 -14.56 10.88 23.40
N GLN A 858 -14.69 10.08 22.35
CA GLN A 858 -15.55 10.31 21.19
C GLN A 858 -17.01 10.00 21.55
N VAL A 859 -17.25 8.84 22.15
CA VAL A 859 -18.59 8.35 22.50
C VAL A 859 -19.31 9.28 23.49
N PHE A 860 -18.58 9.78 24.49
CA PHE A 860 -19.14 10.67 25.51
C PHE A 860 -18.94 12.16 25.20
N GLN A 861 -18.37 12.53 24.04
CA GLN A 861 -18.03 13.91 23.68
C GLN A 861 -19.20 14.88 23.90
N SER A 862 -20.38 14.55 23.39
CA SER A 862 -21.59 15.38 23.53
C SER A 862 -21.99 15.62 25.00
N GLN A 863 -21.86 14.59 25.86
CA GLN A 863 -22.15 14.69 27.28
C GLN A 863 -21.10 15.53 28.02
N ILE A 864 -19.83 15.32 27.69
CA ILE A 864 -18.66 15.97 28.30
C ILE A 864 -18.66 17.46 27.95
N SER A 865 -18.80 17.82 26.67
CA SER A 865 -18.92 19.21 26.23
C SER A 865 -20.09 19.92 26.92
N ARG A 866 -21.27 19.29 26.98
CA ARG A 866 -22.45 19.85 27.70
C ARG A 866 -22.18 20.09 29.19
N LYS A 867 -21.38 19.25 29.85
CA LYS A 867 -21.00 19.42 31.27
C LYS A 867 -19.92 20.48 31.48
N LEU A 868 -18.98 20.63 30.54
CA LEU A 868 -17.79 21.48 30.70
C LEU A 868 -17.89 22.85 30.01
N GLU A 869 -18.90 23.08 29.15
CA GLU A 869 -19.10 24.33 28.40
C GLU A 869 -19.04 25.59 29.27
N GLN A 870 -19.67 25.58 30.46
CA GLN A 870 -19.65 26.75 31.36
C GLN A 870 -18.24 27.05 31.89
N LEU A 871 -17.46 26.02 32.22
CA LEU A 871 -16.07 26.14 32.66
C LEU A 871 -15.18 26.61 31.50
N GLU A 872 -15.35 26.04 30.31
CA GLU A 872 -14.55 26.37 29.14
C GLU A 872 -14.78 27.81 28.69
N ASN A 873 -16.04 28.24 28.62
CA ASN A 873 -16.41 29.61 28.25
C ASN A 873 -15.94 30.62 29.30
N LEU A 874 -16.02 30.30 30.60
CA LEU A 874 -15.49 31.16 31.68
C LEU A 874 -13.97 31.34 31.59
N LEU A 875 -13.22 30.26 31.35
CA LEU A 875 -11.75 30.33 31.24
C LEU A 875 -11.31 31.06 29.97
N LYS A 876 -11.99 30.85 28.83
CA LYS A 876 -11.79 31.65 27.61
C LYS A 876 -12.11 33.13 27.83
N PHE A 877 -13.21 33.45 28.51
CA PHE A 877 -13.62 34.82 28.81
C PHE A 877 -12.58 35.53 29.70
N ASN A 878 -12.21 34.92 30.83
CA ASN A 878 -11.21 35.47 31.76
C ASN A 878 -9.89 35.80 31.06
N TYR A 879 -9.41 34.90 30.21
CA TYR A 879 -8.22 35.14 29.41
C TYR A 879 -8.41 36.28 28.39
N SER A 880 -9.54 36.32 27.67
CA SER A 880 -9.83 37.38 26.69
C SER A 880 -9.95 38.78 27.31
N SER A 881 -10.41 38.89 28.56
CA SER A 881 -10.60 40.17 29.25
C SER A 881 -9.41 40.63 30.10
N SER A 882 -8.52 39.73 30.50
CA SER A 882 -7.46 40.05 31.48
C SER A 882 -6.13 39.31 31.29
N PHE A 883 -6.04 38.42 30.30
CA PHE A 883 -4.95 37.44 30.12
C PHE A 883 -4.72 36.50 31.32
N ALA A 884 -5.64 36.47 32.29
CA ALA A 884 -5.58 35.53 33.41
C ALA A 884 -5.82 34.09 32.94
N TYR A 885 -4.91 33.19 33.30
CA TYR A 885 -4.94 31.78 32.94
C TYR A 885 -4.38 30.95 34.11
N PRO A 886 -5.04 29.85 34.53
CA PRO A 886 -4.55 29.04 35.64
C PRO A 886 -3.34 28.21 35.21
N LYS A 887 -2.22 28.35 35.93
CA LYS A 887 -1.00 27.53 35.72
C LYS A 887 -0.89 26.38 36.73
N GLU A 888 -1.74 26.36 37.75
CA GLU A 888 -1.86 25.29 38.74
C GLU A 888 -3.30 25.06 39.24
N LEU A 889 -3.53 23.91 39.87
CA LEU A 889 -4.86 23.50 40.36
C LEU A 889 -5.44 24.46 41.43
N ALA A 890 -4.60 25.11 42.24
CA ALA A 890 -5.05 26.09 43.23
C ALA A 890 -5.60 27.37 42.56
N GLU A 891 -4.97 27.82 41.47
CA GLU A 891 -5.49 28.92 40.66
C GLU A 891 -6.78 28.54 39.94
N LEU A 892 -6.84 27.34 39.33
CA LEU A 892 -8.04 26.84 38.68
C LEU A 892 -9.23 26.82 39.64
N ARG A 893 -9.08 26.20 40.82
CA ARG A 893 -10.12 26.19 41.87
C ARG A 893 -10.57 27.60 42.24
N ARG A 894 -9.63 28.52 42.48
CA ARG A 894 -9.91 29.93 42.84
C ARG A 894 -10.68 30.67 41.75
N MET A 895 -10.29 30.51 40.48
CA MET A 895 -10.94 31.16 39.33
C MET A 895 -12.37 30.64 39.12
N LEU A 896 -12.58 29.33 39.28
CA LEU A 896 -13.91 28.71 39.15
C LEU A 896 -14.84 29.05 40.32
N SER A 897 -14.32 29.01 41.56
CA SER A 897 -15.11 29.33 42.76
C SER A 897 -15.60 30.79 42.77
N ALA A 898 -14.82 31.71 42.17
CA ALA A 898 -15.21 33.11 42.02
C ALA A 898 -16.43 33.33 41.09
N SER A 899 -16.82 32.30 40.34
CA SER A 899 -18.02 32.28 39.49
C SER A 899 -19.03 31.19 39.90
N GLY A 900 -18.91 30.65 41.11
CA GLY A 900 -19.83 29.66 41.67
C GLY A 900 -19.65 28.22 41.16
N ILE A 901 -18.60 27.93 40.39
CA ILE A 901 -18.29 26.57 39.91
C ILE A 901 -17.35 25.89 40.91
N ASN A 902 -17.82 24.86 41.61
CA ASN A 902 -16.94 24.00 42.41
C ASN A 902 -16.28 22.93 41.53
N PHE A 903 -14.97 23.06 41.28
CA PHE A 903 -14.19 22.08 40.52
C PHE A 903 -14.29 20.67 41.11
N ASP A 904 -14.27 20.56 42.43
CA ASP A 904 -14.28 19.27 43.14
C ASP A 904 -15.66 18.59 43.16
N GLU A 905 -16.69 19.23 42.60
CA GLU A 905 -18.02 18.66 42.31
C GLU A 905 -18.21 18.27 40.84
N LEU A 906 -17.33 18.68 39.92
CA LEU A 906 -17.43 18.27 38.52
C LEU A 906 -17.21 16.76 38.38
N ARG A 907 -18.09 16.07 37.66
CA ARG A 907 -18.04 14.61 37.45
C ARG A 907 -18.05 14.23 35.99
N ASP A 908 -17.19 13.29 35.64
CA ASP A 908 -17.10 12.68 34.32
C ASP A 908 -18.31 11.75 34.02
N PRO A 909 -18.34 11.02 32.88
CA PRO A 909 -19.45 10.09 32.56
C PRO A 909 -19.67 8.97 33.58
N TRP A 910 -18.67 8.63 34.40
CA TRP A 910 -18.65 7.50 35.35
C TRP A 910 -18.70 7.92 36.82
N GLY A 911 -18.97 9.21 37.08
CA GLY A 911 -19.14 9.73 38.44
C GLY A 911 -17.81 9.98 39.16
N VAL A 912 -16.70 10.10 38.45
CA VAL A 912 -15.37 10.37 39.01
C VAL A 912 -15.04 11.87 38.91
N PRO A 913 -14.36 12.48 39.89
CA PRO A 913 -13.85 13.84 39.76
C PRO A 913 -12.81 13.96 38.65
N TYR A 914 -12.90 14.99 37.81
CA TYR A 914 -11.88 15.27 36.79
C TYR A 914 -10.54 15.64 37.44
N ARG A 915 -9.43 15.18 36.85
CA ARG A 915 -8.07 15.59 37.19
C ARG A 915 -7.66 16.76 36.29
N ALA A 916 -6.78 17.65 36.76
CA ALA A 916 -6.24 18.75 35.95
C ALA A 916 -4.73 18.64 35.79
N SER A 917 -4.26 18.75 34.56
CA SER A 917 -2.84 18.78 34.17
C SER A 917 -2.50 20.14 33.56
N PHE A 918 -1.26 20.61 33.77
CA PHE A 918 -0.76 21.90 33.32
C PHE A 918 0.63 21.71 32.71
N SER A 919 0.83 22.20 31.48
CA SER A 919 2.09 22.07 30.75
C SER A 919 2.29 23.25 29.77
N THR A 920 3.46 23.31 29.13
CA THR A 920 3.72 24.24 28.03
C THR A 920 4.08 23.47 26.77
N ARG A 921 3.54 23.89 25.61
CA ARG A 921 3.81 23.28 24.30
C ARG A 921 4.08 24.37 23.28
N GLY A 922 5.34 24.50 22.86
CA GLY A 922 5.79 25.57 21.96
C GLY A 922 5.53 26.96 22.55
N THR A 923 4.65 27.74 21.91
CA THR A 923 4.28 29.10 22.33
C THR A 923 3.06 29.17 23.25
N TYR A 924 2.54 28.04 23.73
CA TYR A 924 1.28 27.96 24.47
C TYR A 924 1.46 27.39 25.89
N ASP A 925 0.77 28.00 26.85
CA ASP A 925 0.32 27.29 28.05
C ASP A 925 -0.82 26.34 27.67
N VAL A 926 -0.84 25.15 28.27
CA VAL A 926 -1.78 24.07 27.97
C VAL A 926 -2.32 23.48 29.26
N MET A 927 -3.64 23.54 29.45
CA MET A 927 -4.37 22.92 30.57
C MET A 927 -5.24 21.80 30.01
N GLU A 928 -5.14 20.62 30.61
CA GLU A 928 -5.87 19.42 30.20
C GLU A 928 -6.69 18.90 31.38
N LEU A 929 -8.01 18.76 31.20
CA LEU A 929 -8.87 18.05 32.14
C LEU A 929 -8.95 16.58 31.72
N ILE A 930 -8.62 15.68 32.64
CA ILE A 930 -8.48 14.25 32.40
C ILE A 930 -9.58 13.51 33.16
N SER A 931 -10.26 12.58 32.48
CA SER A 931 -11.16 11.59 33.07
C SER A 931 -10.40 10.28 33.31
N ASN A 932 -10.74 9.57 34.39
CA ASN A 932 -10.22 8.24 34.72
C ASN A 932 -10.98 7.11 33.99
N GLY A 933 -11.73 7.43 32.93
CA GLY A 933 -12.39 6.43 32.07
C GLY A 933 -13.46 5.54 32.73
N PRO A 934 -13.95 4.55 31.98
CA PRO A 934 -14.83 3.48 32.47
C PRO A 934 -14.34 2.69 33.68
N ASP A 935 -13.03 2.57 33.92
CA ASP A 935 -12.48 1.83 35.08
C ASP A 935 -12.39 2.62 36.38
N LYS A 936 -12.48 3.96 36.30
CA LYS A 936 -12.42 4.94 37.39
C LYS A 936 -11.06 5.08 38.08
N LEU A 937 -10.06 4.28 37.73
CA LEU A 937 -8.73 4.31 38.31
C LEU A 937 -7.86 5.35 37.58
N PRO A 938 -7.04 6.14 38.27
CA PRO A 938 -6.21 7.14 37.61
C PRO A 938 -4.95 6.51 37.00
N ASN A 939 -4.62 6.95 35.77
CA ASN A 939 -3.47 6.56 34.97
C ASN A 939 -3.54 5.11 34.45
N THR A 940 -4.72 4.68 34.04
CA THR A 940 -4.96 3.39 33.33
C THR A 940 -5.02 3.61 31.82
N ALA A 941 -5.33 2.56 31.05
CA ALA A 941 -5.33 2.63 29.58
C ALA A 941 -6.57 3.34 29.01
N ASP A 942 -7.63 3.50 29.80
CA ASP A 942 -8.88 4.19 29.44
C ASP A 942 -8.99 5.62 30.01
N ASP A 943 -7.92 6.15 30.63
CA ASP A 943 -7.74 7.58 30.89
C ASP A 943 -7.74 8.40 29.57
N PHE A 944 -8.42 9.55 29.56
CA PHE A 944 -8.36 10.47 28.41
C PHE A 944 -8.57 11.93 28.78
N THR A 945 -8.04 12.83 27.95
CA THR A 945 -8.27 14.27 28.06
C THR A 945 -9.68 14.61 27.57
N ALA A 946 -10.55 14.99 28.51
CA ALA A 946 -11.93 15.38 28.29
C ALA A 946 -12.08 16.84 27.81
N LEU A 947 -11.11 17.70 28.12
CA LEU A 947 -11.04 19.09 27.62
C LEU A 947 -9.59 19.58 27.60
N THR A 948 -9.17 20.19 26.48
CA THR A 948 -7.87 20.86 26.35
C THR A 948 -8.10 22.35 26.10
N ILE A 949 -7.58 23.21 26.99
CA ILE A 949 -7.53 24.66 26.77
C ILE A 949 -6.07 25.05 26.51
N GLN A 950 -5.82 25.76 25.42
CA GLN A 950 -4.49 26.27 25.06
C GLN A 950 -4.56 27.78 24.94
N GLN A 951 -3.58 28.50 25.51
CA GLN A 951 -3.49 29.96 25.41
C GLN A 951 -2.04 30.42 25.19
N PRO A 952 -1.78 31.50 24.42
CA PRO A 952 -0.42 31.99 24.19
C PRO A 952 0.33 32.33 25.49
N TYR A 953 1.47 31.67 25.75
CA TYR A 953 2.25 31.82 26.98
C TYR A 953 2.67 33.27 27.28
N PHE A 954 2.91 34.05 26.23
CA PHE A 954 3.27 35.46 26.31
C PHE A 954 2.11 36.43 26.06
N GLY A 955 0.84 36.00 26.10
CA GLY A 955 -0.31 36.79 25.63
C GLY A 955 -0.37 38.25 26.11
N PHE A 956 -0.27 38.49 27.43
CA PHE A 956 -0.25 39.84 28.01
C PHE A 956 0.95 40.67 27.53
N ILE A 957 2.14 40.06 27.52
CA ILE A 957 3.40 40.71 27.15
C ILE A 957 3.41 41.04 25.66
N GLY A 958 2.95 40.11 24.82
CA GLY A 958 2.74 40.31 23.38
C GLY A 958 1.76 41.45 23.10
N HIS A 959 0.59 41.46 23.77
CA HIS A 959 -0.35 42.58 23.62
C HIS A 959 0.29 43.92 24.00
N LYS A 960 1.03 43.98 25.12
CA LYS A 960 1.70 45.22 25.55
C LYS A 960 2.82 45.66 24.62
N ILE A 961 3.52 44.72 23.97
CA ILE A 961 4.49 45.01 22.90
C ILE A 961 3.75 45.55 21.66
N ASP A 962 2.67 44.90 21.22
CA ASP A 962 1.89 45.33 20.06
C ASP A 962 1.20 46.69 20.28
N GLU A 963 0.76 46.97 21.52
CA GLU A 963 0.18 48.24 21.97
C GLU A 963 1.22 49.36 21.91
N ALA A 964 2.37 49.21 22.59
CA ALA A 964 3.46 50.19 22.54
C ALA A 964 4.05 50.36 21.12
N ALA A 965 4.08 49.29 20.31
CA ALA A 965 4.51 49.37 18.92
C ALA A 965 3.52 50.14 18.03
N ARG A 966 2.21 50.03 18.28
CA ARG A 966 1.17 50.83 17.59
C ARG A 966 1.21 52.29 18.04
N GLU A 967 1.40 52.57 19.33
CA GLU A 967 1.58 53.93 19.84
C GLU A 967 2.78 54.62 19.16
N TYR A 968 3.96 53.99 19.19
CA TYR A 968 5.18 54.51 18.56
C TYR A 968 5.03 54.71 17.04
N ALA A 969 4.31 53.83 16.34
CA ALA A 969 4.02 53.97 14.92
C ALA A 969 3.03 55.12 14.62
N ASN A 970 2.03 55.32 15.48
CA ASN A 970 1.06 56.41 15.36
C ASN A 970 1.67 57.80 15.62
N GLU A 971 2.77 57.89 16.38
CA GLU A 971 3.60 59.10 16.50
C GLU A 971 4.38 59.45 15.21
N GLY A 972 4.25 58.64 14.15
CA GLY A 972 4.92 58.84 12.87
C GLY A 972 6.33 58.24 12.80
N ASN A 973 6.78 57.55 13.84
CA ASN A 973 8.06 56.84 13.83
C ASN A 973 7.96 55.54 13.04
N THR A 974 8.96 55.24 12.21
CA THR A 974 9.01 53.97 11.46
C THR A 974 9.85 52.93 12.19
N PHE A 975 9.27 51.76 12.46
CA PHE A 975 10.00 50.62 13.03
C PHE A 975 11.06 50.10 12.03
N ALA A 976 12.33 50.40 12.31
CA ALA A 976 13.46 49.78 11.62
C ALA A 976 13.71 48.36 12.16
N ILE A 977 12.86 47.40 11.80
CA ILE A 977 12.90 45.98 12.26
C ILE A 977 14.19 45.23 11.82
N SER A 978 15.13 45.89 11.13
CA SER A 978 16.34 45.29 10.56
C SER A 978 17.49 45.01 11.56
N LYS A 979 17.31 45.24 12.87
CA LYS A 979 18.41 45.17 13.86
C LYS A 979 18.15 44.44 15.19
N LEU A 980 16.97 43.86 15.41
CA LEU A 980 16.68 43.07 16.63
C LEU A 980 16.09 41.70 16.27
N LEU A 981 16.66 40.64 16.87
CA LEU A 981 16.28 39.22 16.76
C LEU A 981 16.43 38.54 15.38
N PRO A 982 17.57 37.88 15.09
CA PRO A 982 17.66 36.89 14.02
C PRO A 982 17.01 35.56 14.41
N GLY A 983 15.67 35.50 14.37
CA GLY A 983 14.93 34.23 14.32
C GLY A 983 13.99 33.90 15.48
N PHE A 984 12.89 34.67 15.64
CA PHE A 984 11.65 34.12 16.23
C PHE A 984 10.39 34.88 15.76
N CYS A 985 10.20 35.01 14.44
CA CYS A 985 8.95 35.52 13.88
C CYS A 985 8.76 35.08 12.42
N ARG A 986 7.62 34.46 12.08
CA ARG A 986 7.16 34.36 10.68
C ARG A 986 6.47 35.68 10.33
N LYS A 987 6.70 36.25 9.14
CA LYS A 987 5.89 37.36 8.61
C LYS A 987 4.41 36.98 8.70
N ARG A 988 3.65 37.67 9.54
CA ARG A 988 2.24 37.94 9.28
C ARG A 988 2.22 39.23 8.47
N GLU A 989 1.76 39.16 7.24
CA GLU A 989 1.59 40.36 6.41
C GLU A 989 0.39 41.14 6.96
N LEU A 990 0.58 42.42 7.29
CA LEU A 990 -0.49 43.33 7.65
C LEU A 990 -1.07 43.94 6.37
N THR A 991 -2.36 43.72 6.17
CA THR A 991 -3.24 44.37 5.18
C THR A 991 -4.53 44.73 5.89
#